data_AF-A0A8C2JG77-F1
#
_entry.id   AF-A0A8C2JG77-F1
#
_cell.length_a   1.000
_cell.length_b   1.000
_cell.length_c   1.000
_cell.angle_alpha   90.00
_cell.angle_beta   90.00
_cell.angle_gamma   90.00
#
_symmetry.space_group_name_H-M   'P 1'
#
loop_
_entity.id
_entity.type
_entity.pdbx_description
1 polymer ?
#
loop_
_entity_poly.entity_id
_entity_poly.type
_entity_poly.pdbx_seq_one_letter_code
_entity_poly.pdbx_strand_id
1 'polypeptide(L)'
;MDRVKTSMQQVPNPIPKVLSRRTGGANSLEVEKENFERSQVRSCKHHRKGAHTFWLAVNRLPLSSNAVLCWKFCHVFHKLLRDGHPNVIKDSMRHKADLNDMSRMWGHLSEGYGKLCSIYLKLLITKMEFHIKNPRFPGNLQMSNRQLDEAGENDVNNFFQLTVEMFDYLDCELNLFLAVFSSLDMSRSVSVTAAGQCRLAPLIQVILDSSHLYDYTVKLLFKLHSCLPADTLQGHRDRFQEQFKKLKSLFYRSSNLQYFKRLIQIPQLPENPPNFLRASALSEHISPVVVIPVESSSPESEHVVETEDLVDTDIPPLPSTVDSKFDDLFGTSAATDPFNFNSQNGMRRDEKDRLIEQLKAELQALKEELESFRLESGRLCQALRGRVNELEAELAEQTHLKQQALGESEFLRAELDDLRRVKEDTEKEQRSLSEIESKSVLLEQFRFVKLIRSANAEVTRQMTVARAAQDEVENVKKEMQDRLKAAQDTASQQEKVQLEQLQALQAELMSSRSELETLKSTVTSSQQSNEQLSTQLSALEAEKALLMETVSQKEAGLASLGVELERVQSSLTNERESGVKAAETLQNQLNEKESREQALESELVSLRWAALRAALEEAGKIVQDSLNQLEDPAHISCTSSADYLVSRCQVALDRVERLQSARDGFVSDNTDVSGLVRAVTQFAHLVGDVIVQGSATSHMVPVEQADALADNVKACGAVALVLLCQLKEQESMGTADCSRLRAALDTVMALGEKLRPRGLELQQGELGDLVEQEMAATSAAVESAAARIEEMLNKSRAVDTGIKMEVNERILASCTDLMQAIKVLVLSSKDLQRDIVESGRGAASMKEFYAKNSRWTEGLISASKAVGWGATMLVDAADQVVQGKGKFEELMVCSHEIAASTAQLVAASKVKADKDSPNLSRLRQASKGVTQATAGVVASTKSAKSQIEDTETMDFSATTLTQIKRQEMDAQVLVLELETRLQKERERLGELRKKHYQLAGVAEGWGGEEEGKTPSKTSNICLSTTQYSLTISQNGFLLKNHLRVD
;
A
#
# COMPACT_ATOMS: atom_id res chain seq x y z
N MET A 1 23.27 -3.91 31.22
CA MET A 1 21.98 -3.29 31.57
C MET A 1 21.42 -2.67 30.30
N ASP A 2 20.15 -2.87 29.91
CA ASP A 2 19.17 -3.81 30.46
C ASP A 2 18.03 -4.17 29.47
N ARG A 3 17.10 -5.01 29.95
CA ARG A 3 15.88 -5.60 29.34
C ARG A 3 15.05 -4.77 28.31
N VAL A 4 14.08 -5.50 27.69
CA VAL A 4 12.85 -5.06 26.96
C VAL A 4 13.09 -4.90 25.44
N LYS A 5 12.66 -5.81 24.55
CA LYS A 5 11.30 -6.28 24.12
C LYS A 5 10.46 -5.24 23.36
N THR A 6 10.01 -5.61 22.15
CA THR A 6 8.85 -5.03 21.39
C THR A 6 8.95 -3.53 21.02
N SER A 7 8.26 -2.99 20.00
CA SER A 7 7.41 -3.57 18.94
C SER A 7 7.37 -2.60 17.74
N MET A 8 7.46 -3.09 16.49
CA MET A 8 7.13 -2.28 15.32
C MET A 8 5.62 -2.34 15.02
N GLN A 9 4.83 -1.49 15.66
CA GLN A 9 3.44 -1.24 15.25
C GLN A 9 3.38 -0.35 14.00
N GLN A 10 2.31 -0.51 13.21
CA GLN A 10 2.03 0.24 11.98
C GLN A 10 0.71 0.98 12.12
N VAL A 11 0.69 2.29 11.80
CA VAL A 11 -0.52 3.11 11.65
C VAL A 11 -0.31 4.14 10.51
N PRO A 12 -1.36 4.73 9.92
CA PRO A 12 -1.48 4.67 8.44
C PRO A 12 -1.73 6.02 7.74
N ASN A 13 -1.67 6.01 6.40
CA ASN A 13 -2.23 7.06 5.55
C ASN A 13 -2.98 6.43 4.34
N PRO A 14 -3.99 7.11 3.73
CA PRO A 14 -4.97 6.46 2.87
C PRO A 14 -4.57 6.38 1.39
N ILE A 15 -4.22 5.17 0.95
CA ILE A 15 -4.24 4.75 -0.46
C ILE A 15 -5.27 3.60 -0.54
N PRO A 16 -6.05 3.45 -1.63
CA PRO A 16 -6.88 2.27 -1.86
C PRO A 16 -6.04 0.99 -1.72
N LYS A 17 -6.32 0.18 -0.68
CA LYS A 17 -5.37 -0.80 -0.09
C LYS A 17 -5.00 -2.02 -0.98
N VAL A 18 -5.50 -2.08 -2.21
CA VAL A 18 -5.50 -3.30 -3.04
C VAL A 18 -4.18 -3.54 -3.79
N LEU A 19 -3.33 -2.53 -3.97
CA LEU A 19 -2.10 -2.63 -4.78
C LEU A 19 -0.78 -2.68 -3.99
N SER A 20 -0.79 -2.65 -2.66
CA SER A 20 0.46 -2.71 -1.87
C SER A 20 0.30 -3.35 -0.48
N ARG A 21 0.73 -4.62 -0.34
CA ARG A 21 1.25 -5.20 0.92
C ARG A 21 2.04 -6.50 0.69
N ARG A 22 2.84 -6.90 1.69
CA ARG A 22 3.76 -8.06 1.67
C ARG A 22 3.09 -9.37 2.12
N THR A 23 3.53 -10.47 1.51
CA THR A 23 3.59 -11.87 2.01
C THR A 23 2.76 -12.25 3.26
N GLY A 24 1.69 -13.02 3.06
CA GLY A 24 1.02 -13.80 4.11
C GLY A 24 -0.31 -14.39 3.67
N GLY A 25 -0.53 -15.70 3.88
CA GLY A 25 -1.83 -16.38 3.66
C GLY A 25 -2.23 -16.62 2.19
N ALA A 26 -1.94 -17.81 1.65
CA ALA A 26 -2.16 -18.12 0.24
C ALA A 26 -3.62 -18.00 -0.23
N ASN A 27 -4.57 -18.63 0.49
CA ASN A 27 -5.92 -18.86 -0.02
C ASN A 27 -6.88 -17.66 0.09
N SER A 28 -6.56 -16.64 0.89
CA SER A 28 -7.41 -15.43 1.01
C SER A 28 -7.05 -14.37 -0.04
N LEU A 29 -5.84 -14.43 -0.59
CA LEU A 29 -5.29 -13.39 -1.47
C LEU A 29 -5.72 -13.51 -2.93
N GLU A 30 -6.34 -14.61 -3.36
CA GLU A 30 -6.84 -14.77 -4.73
C GLU A 30 -8.25 -14.15 -4.86
N VAL A 31 -9.15 -14.49 -3.94
CA VAL A 31 -10.55 -14.03 -3.90
C VAL A 31 -10.68 -12.49 -3.85
N GLU A 32 -9.87 -11.81 -3.03
CA GLU A 32 -9.94 -10.34 -2.92
C GLU A 32 -9.48 -9.60 -4.19
N LYS A 33 -8.53 -10.16 -4.95
CA LYS A 33 -8.06 -9.54 -6.20
C LYS A 33 -9.10 -9.64 -7.30
N GLU A 34 -9.68 -10.83 -7.48
CA GLU A 34 -10.78 -11.04 -8.42
C GLU A 34 -11.98 -10.16 -8.10
N ASN A 35 -12.31 -9.96 -6.82
CA ASN A 35 -13.38 -9.05 -6.42
C ASN A 35 -13.11 -7.59 -6.82
N PHE A 36 -11.86 -7.10 -6.78
CA PHE A 36 -11.52 -5.77 -7.29
C PHE A 36 -11.65 -5.68 -8.81
N GLU A 37 -11.17 -6.68 -9.56
CA GLU A 37 -11.29 -6.72 -11.03
C GLU A 37 -12.75 -6.80 -11.48
N ARG A 38 -13.53 -7.70 -10.87
CA ARG A 38 -14.98 -7.86 -11.08
C ARG A 38 -15.72 -6.57 -10.68
N SER A 39 -15.28 -5.86 -9.64
CA SER A 39 -15.84 -4.56 -9.22
C SER A 39 -15.59 -3.44 -10.25
N GLN A 40 -14.37 -3.28 -10.75
CA GLN A 40 -14.06 -2.27 -11.78
C GLN A 40 -14.84 -2.52 -13.07
N VAL A 41 -14.89 -3.78 -13.56
CA VAL A 41 -15.69 -4.14 -14.73
C VAL A 41 -17.18 -3.89 -14.47
N ARG A 42 -17.74 -4.30 -13.32
CA ARG A 42 -19.15 -4.05 -12.97
C ARG A 42 -19.47 -2.54 -12.89
N SER A 43 -18.57 -1.72 -12.34
CA SER A 43 -18.75 -0.27 -12.21
C SER A 43 -18.78 0.44 -13.56
N CYS A 44 -17.79 0.18 -14.43
CA CYS A 44 -17.78 0.73 -15.79
C CYS A 44 -18.93 0.21 -16.66
N LYS A 45 -19.38 -1.03 -16.45
CA LYS A 45 -20.47 -1.67 -17.22
C LYS A 45 -21.87 -1.19 -16.85
N HIS A 46 -22.15 -0.93 -15.56
CA HIS A 46 -23.51 -0.62 -15.08
C HIS A 46 -23.70 0.81 -14.58
N HIS A 47 -22.70 1.42 -13.93
CA HIS A 47 -22.89 2.68 -13.20
C HIS A 47 -22.40 3.94 -13.94
N ARG A 48 -21.31 3.86 -14.72
CA ARG A 48 -20.67 5.07 -15.31
C ARG A 48 -20.53 5.10 -16.84
N LYS A 49 -21.02 4.09 -17.57
CA LYS A 49 -21.11 4.04 -19.06
C LYS A 49 -19.84 4.43 -19.84
N GLY A 50 -18.64 4.30 -19.27
CA GLY A 50 -17.37 4.70 -19.89
C GLY A 50 -16.14 4.40 -19.04
N ALA A 51 -14.94 4.70 -19.56
CA ALA A 51 -13.65 4.42 -18.92
C ALA A 51 -13.06 5.58 -18.09
N HIS A 52 -13.72 6.75 -18.03
CA HIS A 52 -13.14 7.94 -17.41
C HIS A 52 -12.65 7.73 -15.97
N THR A 53 -13.41 7.01 -15.13
CA THR A 53 -13.00 6.71 -13.74
C THR A 53 -11.81 5.76 -13.66
N PHE A 54 -11.68 4.80 -14.59
CA PHE A 54 -10.53 3.92 -14.70
C PHE A 54 -9.26 4.72 -15.01
N TRP A 55 -9.30 5.60 -16.02
CA TRP A 55 -8.17 6.45 -16.40
C TRP A 55 -7.77 7.44 -15.30
N LEU A 56 -8.73 8.04 -14.58
CA LEU A 56 -8.45 8.89 -13.41
C LEU A 56 -7.69 8.15 -12.29
N ALA A 57 -7.91 6.85 -12.12
CA ALA A 57 -7.18 6.02 -11.17
C ALA A 57 -5.80 5.60 -11.72
N VAL A 58 -5.75 5.17 -13.00
CA VAL A 58 -4.53 4.75 -13.69
C VAL A 58 -3.48 5.86 -13.77
N ASN A 59 -3.90 7.10 -14.03
CA ASN A 59 -2.99 8.25 -14.14
C ASN A 59 -2.33 8.64 -12.80
N ARG A 60 -2.73 8.01 -11.68
CA ARG A 60 -2.10 8.14 -10.35
C ARG A 60 -1.15 6.98 -10.03
N LEU A 61 -0.99 6.00 -10.92
CA LEU A 61 -0.13 4.83 -10.72
C LEU A 61 1.26 5.04 -11.36
N PRO A 62 2.36 4.63 -10.70
CA PRO A 62 3.72 4.72 -11.25
C PRO A 62 3.99 3.61 -12.29
N LEU A 63 3.27 3.64 -13.42
CA LEU A 63 3.35 2.62 -14.47
C LEU A 63 4.64 2.65 -15.29
N SER A 64 5.36 3.79 -15.30
CA SER A 64 6.64 3.95 -16.00
C SER A 64 7.85 3.46 -15.20
N SER A 65 7.77 3.41 -13.87
CA SER A 65 8.88 2.98 -13.00
C SER A 65 8.70 1.57 -12.41
N ASN A 66 7.52 0.97 -12.51
CA ASN A 66 7.24 -0.37 -11.98
C ASN A 66 6.66 -1.31 -13.05
N ALA A 67 7.51 -2.15 -13.63
CA ALA A 67 7.14 -3.10 -14.67
C ALA A 67 6.06 -4.11 -14.22
N VAL A 68 6.07 -4.54 -12.96
CA VAL A 68 5.06 -5.48 -12.42
C VAL A 68 3.69 -4.81 -12.25
N LEU A 69 3.68 -3.50 -11.94
CA LEU A 69 2.46 -2.71 -11.89
C LEU A 69 1.91 -2.42 -13.29
N CYS A 70 2.79 -2.08 -14.25
CA CYS A 70 2.44 -1.95 -15.67
C CYS A 70 1.84 -3.25 -16.23
N TRP A 71 2.43 -4.41 -15.91
CA TRP A 71 1.93 -5.73 -16.30
C TRP A 71 0.50 -6.00 -15.79
N LYS A 72 0.24 -5.68 -14.51
CA LYS A 72 -1.10 -5.80 -13.91
C LYS A 72 -2.09 -4.79 -14.48
N PHE A 73 -1.65 -3.56 -14.77
CA PHE A 73 -2.46 -2.58 -15.49
C PHE A 73 -2.89 -3.13 -16.86
N CYS A 74 -1.96 -3.70 -17.63
CA CYS A 74 -2.27 -4.29 -18.93
C CYS A 74 -3.29 -5.43 -18.81
N HIS A 75 -3.18 -6.27 -17.76
CA HIS A 75 -4.16 -7.33 -17.50
C HIS A 75 -5.57 -6.80 -17.26
N VAL A 76 -5.72 -5.87 -16.32
CA VAL A 76 -7.01 -5.27 -15.95
C VAL A 76 -7.58 -4.46 -17.11
N PHE A 77 -6.73 -3.78 -17.88
CA PHE A 77 -7.15 -3.04 -19.06
C PHE A 77 -7.61 -3.96 -20.20
N HIS A 78 -6.96 -5.12 -20.41
CA HIS A 78 -7.46 -6.13 -21.36
C HIS A 78 -8.86 -6.61 -20.96
N LYS A 79 -9.03 -6.98 -19.68
CA LYS A 79 -10.33 -7.42 -19.11
C LYS A 79 -11.41 -6.34 -19.24
N LEU A 80 -11.04 -5.07 -19.06
CA LEU A 80 -11.96 -3.93 -19.22
C LEU A 80 -12.32 -3.64 -20.68
N LEU A 81 -11.37 -3.78 -21.62
CA LEU A 81 -11.63 -3.70 -23.07
C LEU A 81 -12.49 -4.88 -23.57
N ARG A 82 -12.38 -6.05 -22.93
CA ARG A 82 -13.15 -7.25 -23.27
C ARG A 82 -14.58 -7.20 -22.73
N ASP A 83 -14.75 -7.00 -21.42
CA ASP A 83 -16.03 -7.23 -20.72
C ASP A 83 -16.77 -5.94 -20.31
N GLY A 84 -16.16 -4.76 -20.48
CA GLY A 84 -16.69 -3.45 -20.10
C GLY A 84 -17.79 -2.88 -21.00
N HIS A 85 -18.18 -1.63 -20.76
CA HIS A 85 -19.14 -0.91 -21.59
C HIS A 85 -18.52 -0.52 -22.95
N PRO A 86 -19.22 -0.57 -24.10
CA PRO A 86 -18.63 -0.30 -25.43
C PRO A 86 -17.92 1.07 -25.57
N ASN A 87 -18.32 2.08 -24.80
CA ASN A 87 -17.62 3.38 -24.78
C ASN A 87 -16.19 3.29 -24.23
N VAL A 88 -15.84 2.26 -23.43
CA VAL A 88 -14.49 2.09 -22.86
C VAL A 88 -13.42 2.17 -23.96
N ILE A 89 -13.66 1.53 -25.10
CA ILE A 89 -12.73 1.52 -26.23
C ILE A 89 -12.58 2.95 -26.82
N LYS A 90 -13.70 3.64 -27.04
CA LYS A 90 -13.75 5.01 -27.58
C LYS A 90 -13.10 6.04 -26.65
N ASP A 91 -13.35 5.93 -25.35
CA ASP A 91 -12.76 6.80 -24.32
C ASP A 91 -11.23 6.59 -24.25
N SER A 92 -10.79 5.34 -24.28
CA SER A 92 -9.38 4.95 -24.09
C SER A 92 -8.47 5.33 -25.26
N MET A 93 -9.01 5.54 -26.46
CA MET A 93 -8.24 6.01 -27.61
C MET A 93 -7.52 7.35 -27.36
N ARG A 94 -8.01 8.17 -26.42
CA ARG A 94 -7.34 9.41 -25.99
C ARG A 94 -5.95 9.16 -25.39
N HIS A 95 -5.75 7.99 -24.79
CA HIS A 95 -4.50 7.56 -24.15
C HIS A 95 -3.61 6.70 -25.08
N LYS A 96 -3.96 6.57 -26.36
CA LYS A 96 -3.17 5.80 -27.34
C LYS A 96 -1.72 6.31 -27.48
N ALA A 97 -1.48 7.62 -27.34
CA ALA A 97 -0.13 8.19 -27.37
C ALA A 97 0.69 7.70 -26.16
N ASP A 98 0.17 7.94 -24.95
CA ASP A 98 0.76 7.53 -23.67
C ASP A 98 1.12 6.02 -23.66
N LEU A 99 0.22 5.17 -24.17
CA LEU A 99 0.43 3.72 -24.28
C LEU A 99 1.52 3.34 -25.30
N ASN A 100 1.63 4.07 -26.42
CA ASN A 100 2.70 3.87 -27.40
C ASN A 100 4.07 4.23 -26.83
N ASP A 101 4.18 5.37 -26.16
CA ASP A 101 5.46 5.82 -25.58
C ASP A 101 5.85 4.99 -24.36
N MET A 102 4.89 4.52 -23.55
CA MET A 102 5.13 3.51 -22.53
C MET A 102 5.57 2.16 -23.13
N SER A 103 5.02 1.75 -24.28
CA SER A 103 5.45 0.53 -25.00
C SER A 103 6.87 0.65 -25.56
N ARG A 104 7.23 1.82 -26.10
CA ARG A 104 8.59 2.15 -26.56
C ARG A 104 9.58 2.11 -25.41
N MET A 105 9.27 2.82 -24.32
CA MET A 105 10.06 2.86 -23.08
C MET A 105 10.37 1.46 -22.55
N TRP A 106 9.34 0.62 -22.33
CA TRP A 106 9.52 -0.75 -21.88
C TRP A 106 10.21 -1.65 -22.91
N GLY A 107 10.17 -1.30 -24.20
CA GLY A 107 10.79 -2.03 -25.30
C GLY A 107 12.32 -1.94 -25.34
N HIS A 108 12.93 -0.98 -24.63
CA HIS A 108 14.38 -0.90 -24.47
C HIS A 108 14.94 -1.92 -23.47
N LEU A 109 14.09 -2.57 -22.66
CA LEU A 109 14.50 -3.58 -21.69
C LEU A 109 14.40 -4.98 -22.30
N SER A 110 15.54 -5.64 -22.45
CA SER A 110 15.70 -6.95 -23.10
C SER A 110 15.05 -8.12 -22.35
N GLU A 111 14.81 -7.97 -21.05
CA GLU A 111 14.44 -9.07 -20.14
C GLU A 111 13.37 -8.69 -19.11
N GLY A 112 12.88 -9.70 -18.39
CA GLY A 112 11.91 -9.55 -17.30
C GLY A 112 10.56 -9.01 -17.75
N TYR A 113 9.84 -8.36 -16.83
CA TYR A 113 8.51 -7.82 -17.09
C TYR A 113 8.50 -6.66 -18.09
N GLY A 114 9.61 -5.94 -18.30
CA GLY A 114 9.66 -4.80 -19.25
C GLY A 114 9.34 -5.24 -20.67
N LYS A 115 10.07 -6.23 -21.20
CA LYS A 115 9.81 -6.84 -22.51
C LYS A 115 8.37 -7.34 -22.66
N LEU A 116 7.82 -7.97 -21.62
CA LEU A 116 6.44 -8.44 -21.59
C LEU A 116 5.43 -7.28 -21.68
N CYS A 117 5.64 -6.21 -20.91
CA CYS A 117 4.80 -5.00 -20.95
C CYS A 117 4.85 -4.31 -22.31
N SER A 118 6.02 -4.20 -22.95
CA SER A 118 6.13 -3.61 -24.30
C SER A 118 5.25 -4.34 -25.32
N ILE A 119 5.28 -5.68 -25.30
CA ILE A 119 4.48 -6.55 -26.18
C ILE A 119 2.99 -6.47 -25.85
N TYR A 120 2.63 -6.49 -24.55
CA TYR A 120 1.22 -6.41 -24.13
C TYR A 120 0.60 -5.05 -24.45
N LEU A 121 1.34 -3.95 -24.25
CA LEU A 121 0.86 -2.61 -24.63
C LEU A 121 0.59 -2.51 -26.14
N LYS A 122 1.41 -3.15 -27.00
CA LYS A 122 1.16 -3.21 -28.45
C LYS A 122 -0.13 -3.96 -28.76
N LEU A 123 -0.32 -5.15 -28.19
CA LEU A 123 -1.57 -5.91 -28.32
C LEU A 123 -2.80 -5.06 -27.94
N LEU A 124 -2.74 -4.34 -26.82
CA LEU A 124 -3.86 -3.53 -26.34
C LEU A 124 -4.16 -2.34 -27.27
N ILE A 125 -3.13 -1.74 -27.88
CA ILE A 125 -3.29 -0.73 -28.92
C ILE A 125 -3.93 -1.36 -30.17
N THR A 126 -3.44 -2.50 -30.65
CA THR A 126 -4.03 -3.23 -31.80
C THR A 126 -5.49 -3.61 -31.56
N LYS A 127 -5.84 -4.10 -30.37
CA LYS A 127 -7.24 -4.39 -29.97
C LYS A 127 -8.10 -3.13 -30.05
N MET A 128 -7.66 -2.00 -29.49
CA MET A 128 -8.41 -0.74 -29.60
C MET A 128 -8.56 -0.28 -31.04
N GLU A 129 -7.49 -0.31 -31.85
CA GLU A 129 -7.54 0.08 -33.27
C GLU A 129 -8.50 -0.80 -34.08
N PHE A 130 -8.45 -2.12 -33.87
CA PHE A 130 -9.36 -3.08 -34.51
C PHE A 130 -10.82 -2.76 -34.22
N HIS A 131 -11.20 -2.57 -32.95
CA HIS A 131 -12.59 -2.26 -32.57
C HIS A 131 -13.04 -0.84 -32.97
N ILE A 132 -12.12 0.09 -33.20
CA ILE A 132 -12.43 1.44 -33.71
C ILE A 132 -12.67 1.43 -35.22
N LYS A 133 -11.89 0.65 -35.98
CA LYS A 133 -12.13 0.40 -37.41
C LYS A 133 -13.40 -0.42 -37.64
N ASN A 134 -13.62 -1.44 -36.81
CA ASN A 134 -14.66 -2.45 -36.96
C ASN A 134 -15.70 -2.36 -35.81
N PRO A 135 -16.45 -1.25 -35.68
CA PRO A 135 -17.31 -0.98 -34.51
C PRO A 135 -18.52 -1.93 -34.36
N ARG A 136 -18.73 -2.82 -35.33
CA ARG A 136 -19.69 -3.93 -35.26
C ARG A 136 -19.21 -5.07 -34.34
N PHE A 137 -17.91 -5.16 -34.04
CA PHE A 137 -17.34 -6.19 -33.18
C PHE A 137 -17.36 -5.76 -31.70
N PRO A 138 -18.08 -6.47 -30.81
CA PRO A 138 -18.04 -6.21 -29.37
C PRO A 138 -16.65 -6.57 -28.80
N GLY A 139 -16.27 -5.94 -27.67
CA GLY A 139 -14.94 -6.12 -27.06
C GLY A 139 -14.57 -7.56 -26.69
N ASN A 140 -15.57 -8.41 -26.43
CA ASN A 140 -15.42 -9.84 -26.15
C ASN A 140 -15.39 -10.73 -27.41
N LEU A 141 -15.47 -10.12 -28.59
CA LEU A 141 -15.50 -10.76 -29.91
C LEU A 141 -16.67 -11.76 -30.12
N GLN A 142 -17.69 -11.80 -29.26
CA GLN A 142 -18.82 -12.74 -29.42
C GLN A 142 -19.84 -12.24 -30.45
N MET A 143 -20.00 -12.96 -31.55
CA MET A 143 -21.03 -12.68 -32.56
C MET A 143 -21.47 -13.97 -33.29
N SER A 144 -22.67 -13.94 -33.87
CA SER A 144 -23.17 -15.02 -34.74
C SER A 144 -22.53 -14.98 -36.14
N ASN A 145 -22.52 -16.10 -36.85
CA ASN A 145 -22.04 -16.18 -38.24
C ASN A 145 -22.72 -15.12 -39.13
N ARG A 146 -24.03 -14.90 -38.96
CA ARG A 146 -24.79 -13.86 -39.68
C ARG A 146 -24.25 -12.45 -39.43
N GLN A 147 -23.89 -12.13 -38.19
CA GLN A 147 -23.32 -10.82 -37.85
C GLN A 147 -21.89 -10.64 -38.40
N LEU A 148 -21.11 -11.73 -38.48
CA LEU A 148 -19.81 -11.74 -39.16
C LEU A 148 -19.97 -11.50 -40.68
N ASP A 149 -20.97 -12.13 -41.31
CA ASP A 149 -21.31 -11.90 -42.71
C ASP A 149 -21.78 -10.47 -42.98
N GLU A 150 -22.67 -9.95 -42.13
CA GLU A 150 -23.14 -8.55 -42.18
C GLU A 150 -21.99 -7.55 -41.91
N ALA A 151 -20.95 -7.92 -41.15
CA ALA A 151 -19.85 -7.05 -40.80
C ALA A 151 -18.84 -6.80 -41.94
N GLY A 152 -18.71 -7.72 -42.90
CA GLY A 152 -18.01 -7.45 -44.17
C GLY A 152 -18.91 -6.86 -45.25
N GLU A 153 -20.17 -6.52 -44.93
CA GLU A 153 -21.11 -5.79 -45.81
C GLU A 153 -21.38 -6.45 -47.17
N ASN A 154 -21.09 -7.76 -47.29
CA ASN A 154 -21.06 -8.55 -48.52
C ASN A 154 -20.06 -8.09 -49.60
N ASP A 155 -19.08 -7.23 -49.26
CA ASP A 155 -17.98 -6.84 -50.15
C ASP A 155 -16.74 -7.72 -49.92
N VAL A 156 -16.20 -8.29 -51.00
CA VAL A 156 -14.99 -9.12 -51.01
C VAL A 156 -13.78 -8.35 -50.47
N ASN A 157 -13.67 -7.05 -50.75
CA ASN A 157 -12.60 -6.18 -50.26
C ASN A 157 -12.68 -6.00 -48.73
N ASN A 158 -13.90 -5.86 -48.20
CA ASN A 158 -14.12 -5.76 -46.76
C ASN A 158 -13.81 -7.08 -46.05
N PHE A 159 -14.22 -8.25 -46.59
CA PHE A 159 -13.80 -9.54 -46.02
C PHE A 159 -12.28 -9.75 -46.10
N PHE A 160 -11.62 -9.28 -47.16
CA PHE A 160 -10.17 -9.38 -47.33
C PHE A 160 -9.44 -8.54 -46.27
N GLN A 161 -9.78 -7.26 -46.15
CA GLN A 161 -9.22 -6.36 -45.14
C GLN A 161 -9.50 -6.85 -43.71
N LEU A 162 -10.73 -7.28 -43.43
CA LEU A 162 -11.12 -7.84 -42.13
C LEU A 162 -10.29 -9.09 -41.78
N THR A 163 -10.01 -9.96 -42.75
CA THR A 163 -9.17 -11.16 -42.54
C THR A 163 -7.73 -10.79 -42.23
N VAL A 164 -7.16 -9.78 -42.91
CA VAL A 164 -5.81 -9.26 -42.61
C VAL A 164 -5.76 -8.67 -41.19
N GLU A 165 -6.76 -7.88 -40.79
CA GLU A 165 -6.79 -7.28 -39.45
C GLU A 165 -7.02 -8.30 -38.32
N MET A 166 -7.80 -9.35 -38.59
CA MET A 166 -7.93 -10.50 -37.69
C MET A 166 -6.60 -11.25 -37.53
N PHE A 167 -5.84 -11.43 -38.62
CA PHE A 167 -4.50 -12.02 -38.55
C PHE A 167 -3.50 -11.13 -37.79
N ASP A 168 -3.51 -9.81 -38.00
CA ASP A 168 -2.63 -8.87 -37.28
C ASP A 168 -2.86 -8.91 -35.77
N TYR A 169 -4.13 -8.95 -35.36
CA TYR A 169 -4.54 -9.09 -33.96
C TYR A 169 -4.14 -10.46 -33.39
N LEU A 170 -4.39 -11.57 -34.12
CA LEU A 170 -4.03 -12.91 -33.66
C LEU A 170 -2.50 -13.10 -33.58
N ASP A 171 -1.69 -12.49 -34.45
CA ASP A 171 -0.23 -12.47 -34.29
C ASP A 171 0.19 -11.70 -33.02
N CYS A 172 -0.46 -10.59 -32.65
CA CYS A 172 -0.18 -9.89 -31.39
C CYS A 172 -0.48 -10.77 -30.15
N GLU A 173 -1.60 -11.49 -30.15
CA GLU A 173 -1.99 -12.43 -29.09
C GLU A 173 -0.97 -13.59 -28.95
N LEU A 174 -0.64 -14.22 -30.08
CA LEU A 174 0.32 -15.33 -30.15
C LEU A 174 1.73 -14.89 -29.73
N ASN A 175 2.17 -13.68 -30.11
CA ASN A 175 3.45 -13.12 -29.69
C ASN A 175 3.50 -12.84 -28.18
N LEU A 176 2.41 -12.36 -27.57
CA LEU A 176 2.33 -12.20 -26.11
C LEU A 176 2.43 -13.55 -25.39
N PHE A 177 1.72 -14.58 -25.86
CA PHE A 177 1.83 -15.93 -25.34
C PHE A 177 3.27 -16.48 -25.40
N LEU A 178 3.92 -16.38 -26.56
CA LEU A 178 5.30 -16.86 -26.75
C LEU A 178 6.28 -16.10 -25.84
N ALA A 179 6.10 -14.80 -25.67
CA ALA A 179 6.90 -13.98 -24.75
C ALA A 179 6.69 -14.41 -23.28
N VAL A 180 5.45 -14.60 -22.83
CA VAL A 180 5.16 -15.07 -21.47
C VAL A 180 5.75 -16.46 -21.22
N PHE A 181 5.56 -17.41 -22.14
CA PHE A 181 6.11 -18.76 -21.99
C PHE A 181 7.64 -18.79 -22.06
N SER A 182 8.29 -17.96 -22.88
CA SER A 182 9.77 -17.85 -22.86
C SER A 182 10.31 -17.20 -21.58
N SER A 183 9.47 -16.48 -20.83
CA SER A 183 9.83 -15.90 -19.52
C SER A 183 9.58 -16.84 -18.33
N LEU A 184 9.13 -18.07 -18.55
CA LEU A 184 8.80 -19.05 -17.51
C LEU A 184 9.67 -20.29 -17.66
N ASP A 185 10.15 -20.83 -16.53
CA ASP A 185 10.58 -22.22 -16.51
C ASP A 185 9.34 -23.13 -16.66
N MET A 186 9.46 -24.20 -17.45
CA MET A 186 8.35 -25.05 -17.88
C MET A 186 7.97 -26.13 -16.85
N SER A 187 8.52 -26.06 -15.64
CA SER A 187 8.18 -26.99 -14.55
C SER A 187 6.76 -26.73 -14.01
N ARG A 188 6.00 -27.82 -13.75
CA ARG A 188 4.60 -27.72 -13.27
C ARG A 188 4.46 -26.91 -11.97
N SER A 189 5.47 -26.96 -11.12
CA SER A 189 5.62 -26.17 -9.88
C SER A 189 5.50 -24.67 -10.11
N VAL A 190 6.10 -24.12 -11.18
CA VAL A 190 6.05 -22.68 -11.46
C VAL A 190 4.61 -22.18 -11.64
N SER A 191 3.74 -22.98 -12.25
CA SER A 191 2.31 -22.64 -12.42
C SER A 191 1.50 -22.58 -11.11
N VAL A 192 2.08 -23.03 -9.99
CA VAL A 192 1.50 -22.96 -8.63
C VAL A 192 2.14 -21.83 -7.80
N THR A 193 3.20 -21.19 -8.29
CA THR A 193 3.83 -20.04 -7.60
C THR A 193 3.10 -18.73 -7.91
N ALA A 194 2.93 -17.86 -6.91
CA ALA A 194 2.33 -16.54 -7.10
C ALA A 194 3.04 -15.67 -8.17
N ALA A 195 4.34 -15.87 -8.39
CA ALA A 195 5.09 -15.21 -9.45
C ALA A 195 4.74 -15.77 -10.84
N GLY A 196 4.63 -17.09 -10.98
CA GLY A 196 4.20 -17.75 -12.21
C GLY A 196 2.74 -17.45 -12.56
N GLN A 197 1.82 -17.57 -11.59
CA GLN A 197 0.41 -17.16 -11.72
C GLN A 197 0.29 -15.70 -12.21
N CYS A 198 1.08 -14.78 -11.64
CA CYS A 198 1.08 -13.38 -12.05
C CYS A 198 1.53 -13.17 -13.51
N ARG A 199 2.33 -14.07 -14.10
CA ARG A 199 2.67 -14.06 -15.54
C ARG A 199 1.61 -14.78 -16.39
N LEU A 200 0.97 -15.81 -15.86
CA LEU A 200 -0.03 -16.62 -16.57
C LEU A 200 -1.42 -15.98 -16.64
N ALA A 201 -1.84 -15.19 -15.65
CA ALA A 201 -3.20 -14.62 -15.58
C ALA A 201 -3.65 -13.84 -16.84
N PRO A 202 -2.82 -13.00 -17.48
CA PRO A 202 -3.15 -12.36 -18.76
C PRO A 202 -3.52 -13.33 -19.89
N LEU A 203 -2.93 -14.52 -19.91
CA LEU A 203 -3.16 -15.48 -20.98
C LEU A 203 -4.59 -16.04 -20.98
N ILE A 204 -5.36 -15.88 -19.90
CA ILE A 204 -6.80 -16.18 -19.92
C ILE A 204 -7.51 -15.31 -20.95
N GLN A 205 -7.18 -14.01 -21.02
CA GLN A 205 -7.74 -13.09 -22.02
C GLN A 205 -7.23 -13.43 -23.43
N VAL A 206 -5.93 -13.71 -23.56
CA VAL A 206 -5.29 -14.15 -24.82
C VAL A 206 -5.98 -15.39 -25.40
N ILE A 207 -6.27 -16.39 -24.56
CA ILE A 207 -6.94 -17.64 -24.95
C ILE A 207 -8.39 -17.38 -25.40
N LEU A 208 -9.13 -16.56 -24.66
CA LEU A 208 -10.52 -16.20 -24.98
C LEU A 208 -10.62 -15.42 -26.30
N ASP A 209 -9.76 -14.42 -26.52
CA ASP A 209 -9.74 -13.63 -27.74
C ASP A 209 -9.27 -14.50 -28.93
N SER A 210 -8.16 -15.25 -28.77
CA SER A 210 -7.62 -16.11 -29.83
C SER A 210 -8.59 -17.18 -30.33
N SER A 211 -9.47 -17.71 -29.47
CA SER A 211 -10.45 -18.72 -29.87
C SER A 211 -11.48 -18.17 -30.86
N HIS A 212 -11.93 -16.93 -30.65
CA HIS A 212 -12.84 -16.24 -31.58
C HIS A 212 -12.10 -15.78 -32.85
N LEU A 213 -10.88 -15.23 -32.73
CA LEU A 213 -10.07 -14.82 -33.89
C LEU A 213 -9.77 -15.99 -34.83
N TYR A 214 -9.48 -17.18 -34.30
CA TYR A 214 -9.30 -18.40 -35.09
C TYR A 214 -10.59 -18.83 -35.80
N ASP A 215 -11.70 -18.88 -35.08
CA ASP A 215 -12.99 -19.29 -35.66
C ASP A 215 -13.43 -18.36 -36.81
N TYR A 216 -13.27 -17.05 -36.64
CA TYR A 216 -13.60 -16.08 -37.67
C TYR A 216 -12.61 -16.09 -38.84
N THR A 217 -11.30 -16.25 -38.60
CA THR A 217 -10.34 -16.39 -39.72
C THR A 217 -10.62 -17.64 -40.56
N VAL A 218 -10.99 -18.78 -39.96
CA VAL A 218 -11.43 -19.97 -40.73
C VAL A 218 -12.66 -19.64 -41.60
N LYS A 219 -13.71 -19.06 -41.00
CA LYS A 219 -14.97 -18.74 -41.71
C LYS A 219 -14.77 -17.72 -42.83
N LEU A 220 -13.99 -16.67 -42.57
CA LEU A 220 -13.63 -15.64 -43.54
C LEU A 220 -12.75 -16.19 -44.67
N LEU A 221 -11.79 -17.09 -44.38
CA LEU A 221 -10.96 -17.74 -45.40
C LEU A 221 -11.80 -18.58 -46.36
N PHE A 222 -12.75 -19.38 -45.86
CA PHE A 222 -13.69 -20.12 -46.72
C PHE A 222 -14.57 -19.18 -47.56
N LYS A 223 -15.02 -18.05 -46.99
CA LYS A 223 -15.81 -17.05 -47.73
C LYS A 223 -14.99 -16.33 -48.81
N LEU A 224 -13.75 -15.97 -48.54
CA LEU A 224 -12.84 -15.43 -49.54
C LEU A 224 -12.58 -16.47 -50.64
N HIS A 225 -12.41 -17.74 -50.29
CA HIS A 225 -12.22 -18.84 -51.25
C HIS A 225 -13.45 -19.14 -52.12
N SER A 226 -14.66 -18.69 -51.77
CA SER A 226 -15.83 -18.74 -52.67
C SER A 226 -15.94 -17.54 -53.60
N CYS A 227 -15.16 -16.48 -53.37
CA CYS A 227 -15.20 -15.22 -54.12
C CYS A 227 -13.93 -14.90 -54.93
N LEU A 228 -12.78 -15.50 -54.60
CA LEU A 228 -11.46 -15.17 -55.18
C LEU A 228 -10.70 -16.44 -55.65
N PRO A 229 -9.83 -16.32 -56.67
CA PRO A 229 -8.95 -17.41 -57.09
C PRO A 229 -8.03 -17.89 -55.95
N ALA A 230 -7.71 -19.18 -55.97
CA ALA A 230 -6.84 -19.79 -54.95
C ALA A 230 -5.46 -19.10 -54.89
N ASP A 231 -4.88 -18.71 -56.02
CA ASP A 231 -3.55 -18.09 -56.08
C ASP A 231 -3.49 -16.75 -55.34
N THR A 232 -4.54 -15.93 -55.47
CA THR A 232 -4.70 -14.65 -54.77
C THR A 232 -4.68 -14.80 -53.25
N LEU A 233 -5.13 -15.94 -52.74
CA LEU A 233 -5.22 -16.25 -51.30
C LEU A 233 -4.04 -17.09 -50.78
N GLN A 234 -2.99 -17.30 -51.55
CA GLN A 234 -1.83 -18.11 -51.12
C GLN A 234 -1.20 -17.57 -49.82
N GLY A 235 -0.84 -16.28 -49.78
CA GLY A 235 -0.28 -15.66 -48.57
C GLY A 235 -1.23 -15.65 -47.36
N HIS A 236 -2.55 -15.70 -47.58
CA HIS A 236 -3.54 -15.84 -46.51
C HIS A 236 -3.52 -17.27 -45.92
N ARG A 237 -3.42 -18.31 -46.77
CA ARG A 237 -3.25 -19.69 -46.32
C ARG A 237 -1.92 -19.90 -45.60
N ASP A 238 -0.83 -19.33 -46.09
CA ASP A 238 0.49 -19.44 -45.47
C ASP A 238 0.53 -18.80 -44.08
N ARG A 239 -0.01 -17.58 -43.94
CA ARG A 239 -0.12 -16.89 -42.64
C ARG A 239 -1.02 -17.63 -41.67
N PHE A 240 -2.19 -18.11 -42.11
CA PHE A 240 -3.05 -18.98 -41.29
C PHE A 240 -2.31 -20.25 -40.85
N GLN A 241 -1.55 -20.88 -41.72
CA GLN A 241 -0.84 -22.13 -41.42
C GLN A 241 0.32 -21.93 -40.43
N GLU A 242 0.92 -20.73 -40.35
CA GLU A 242 1.85 -20.38 -39.28
C GLU A 242 1.11 -20.12 -37.96
N GLN A 243 0.03 -19.33 -37.98
CA GLN A 243 -0.76 -19.01 -36.80
C GLN A 243 -1.44 -20.24 -36.18
N PHE A 244 -1.96 -21.17 -37.00
CA PHE A 244 -2.53 -22.45 -36.56
C PHE A 244 -1.51 -23.29 -35.77
N LYS A 245 -0.26 -23.39 -36.23
CA LYS A 245 0.81 -24.10 -35.52
C LYS A 245 1.12 -23.45 -34.16
N LYS A 246 1.21 -22.10 -34.12
CA LYS A 246 1.40 -21.34 -32.88
C LYS A 246 0.22 -21.55 -31.91
N LEU A 247 -1.02 -21.48 -32.40
CA LEU A 247 -2.24 -21.60 -31.59
C LEU A 247 -2.50 -23.03 -31.09
N LYS A 248 -2.26 -24.07 -31.91
CA LYS A 248 -2.32 -25.47 -31.48
C LYS A 248 -1.33 -25.72 -30.34
N SER A 249 -0.11 -25.15 -30.44
CA SER A 249 0.88 -25.16 -29.35
C SER A 249 0.42 -24.36 -28.12
N LEU A 250 -0.26 -23.22 -28.31
CA LEU A 250 -0.82 -22.38 -27.25
C LEU A 250 -1.87 -23.11 -26.42
N PHE A 251 -2.91 -23.67 -27.06
CA PHE A 251 -3.96 -24.42 -26.37
C PHE A 251 -3.42 -25.72 -25.75
N TYR A 252 -2.55 -26.47 -26.45
CA TYR A 252 -1.93 -27.68 -25.90
C TYR A 252 -1.05 -27.40 -24.67
N ARG A 253 -0.17 -26.40 -24.73
CA ARG A 253 0.69 -26.05 -23.58
C ARG A 253 -0.13 -25.51 -22.40
N SER A 254 -1.11 -24.65 -22.68
CA SER A 254 -1.92 -24.02 -21.63
C SER A 254 -2.86 -25.04 -20.95
N SER A 255 -3.51 -25.92 -21.71
CA SER A 255 -4.36 -27.01 -21.16
C SER A 255 -3.59 -28.01 -20.28
N ASN A 256 -2.25 -28.05 -20.37
CA ASN A 256 -1.40 -28.89 -19.52
C ASN A 256 -0.97 -28.25 -18.19
N LEU A 257 -1.17 -26.94 -18.00
CA LEU A 257 -0.80 -26.23 -16.75
C LEU A 257 -1.92 -26.27 -15.71
N GLN A 258 -1.55 -26.48 -14.44
CA GLN A 258 -2.49 -26.59 -13.33
C GLN A 258 -3.27 -25.29 -13.06
N TYR A 259 -2.67 -24.15 -13.36
CA TYR A 259 -3.31 -22.83 -13.23
C TYR A 259 -4.57 -22.72 -14.11
N PHE A 260 -4.45 -23.02 -15.40
CA PHE A 260 -5.58 -22.90 -16.33
C PHE A 260 -6.62 -23.99 -16.10
N LYS A 261 -6.22 -25.24 -15.77
CA LYS A 261 -7.16 -26.35 -15.51
C LYS A 261 -8.21 -26.08 -14.42
N ARG A 262 -8.00 -25.09 -13.54
CA ARG A 262 -8.97 -24.66 -12.52
C ARG A 262 -9.87 -23.52 -12.98
N LEU A 263 -9.36 -22.65 -13.87
CA LEU A 263 -9.96 -21.35 -14.22
C LEU A 263 -10.60 -21.31 -15.62
N ILE A 264 -10.16 -22.16 -16.56
CA ILE A 264 -10.70 -22.27 -17.92
C ILE A 264 -10.54 -23.69 -18.49
N GLN A 265 -11.59 -24.19 -19.14
CA GLN A 265 -11.53 -25.36 -20.00
C GLN A 265 -11.11 -24.91 -21.41
N ILE A 266 -9.93 -25.35 -21.82
CA ILE A 266 -9.32 -24.97 -23.10
C ILE A 266 -9.57 -26.11 -24.11
N PRO A 267 -10.21 -25.84 -25.27
CA PRO A 267 -10.46 -26.84 -26.29
C PRO A 267 -9.15 -27.28 -26.96
N GLN A 268 -9.09 -28.53 -27.41
CA GLN A 268 -8.01 -28.97 -28.30
C GLN A 268 -8.36 -28.60 -29.74
N LEU A 269 -7.40 -28.07 -30.50
CA LEU A 269 -7.57 -27.88 -31.94
C LEU A 269 -7.34 -29.20 -32.69
N PRO A 270 -7.95 -29.37 -33.89
CA PRO A 270 -7.75 -30.56 -34.73
C PRO A 270 -6.29 -30.90 -35.02
N GLU A 271 -6.06 -32.15 -35.43
CA GLU A 271 -4.73 -32.63 -35.84
C GLU A 271 -4.16 -31.79 -36.99
N ASN A 272 -4.97 -31.56 -38.02
CA ASN A 272 -4.63 -30.89 -39.26
C ASN A 272 -5.47 -29.60 -39.44
N PRO A 273 -4.97 -28.59 -40.17
CA PRO A 273 -5.73 -27.38 -40.49
C PRO A 273 -6.91 -27.67 -41.43
N PRO A 274 -7.97 -26.84 -41.43
CA PRO A 274 -9.05 -26.92 -42.43
C PRO A 274 -8.52 -26.78 -43.86
N ASN A 275 -9.04 -27.59 -44.80
CA ASN A 275 -8.66 -27.51 -46.21
C ASN A 275 -9.56 -26.51 -46.96
N PHE A 276 -9.13 -25.26 -47.05
CA PHE A 276 -9.86 -24.17 -47.72
C PHE A 276 -10.15 -24.38 -49.21
N LEU A 277 -9.49 -25.34 -49.88
CA LEU A 277 -9.76 -25.70 -51.27
C LEU A 277 -10.94 -26.68 -51.43
N ARG A 278 -11.45 -27.26 -50.33
CA ARG A 278 -12.58 -28.19 -50.32
C ARG A 278 -13.72 -27.58 -49.51
N ALA A 279 -14.76 -27.06 -50.17
CA ALA A 279 -15.87 -26.37 -49.52
C ALA A 279 -16.55 -27.18 -48.40
N SER A 280 -16.64 -28.51 -48.52
CA SER A 280 -17.21 -29.38 -47.48
C SER A 280 -16.33 -29.54 -46.22
N ALA A 281 -15.09 -29.05 -46.23
CA ALA A 281 -14.27 -28.96 -45.02
C ALA A 281 -14.76 -27.83 -44.08
N LEU A 282 -15.61 -26.90 -44.54
CA LEU A 282 -16.28 -25.93 -43.67
C LEU A 282 -17.33 -26.60 -42.78
N SER A 283 -18.06 -27.61 -43.30
CA SER A 283 -18.96 -28.45 -42.49
C SER A 283 -18.24 -29.44 -41.57
N GLU A 284 -16.93 -29.61 -41.73
CA GLU A 284 -16.06 -30.39 -40.82
C GLU A 284 -15.42 -29.51 -39.72
N HIS A 285 -15.58 -28.18 -39.77
CA HIS A 285 -15.00 -27.23 -38.80
C HIS A 285 -15.90 -27.04 -37.57
N ILE A 286 -15.35 -27.35 -36.39
CA ILE A 286 -15.99 -27.12 -35.09
C ILE A 286 -15.40 -25.85 -34.47
N SER A 287 -16.26 -24.88 -34.14
CA SER A 287 -15.85 -23.62 -33.51
C SER A 287 -15.27 -23.91 -32.10
N PRO A 288 -14.00 -23.58 -31.79
CA PRO A 288 -13.44 -23.85 -30.47
C PRO A 288 -14.02 -22.92 -29.40
N VAL A 289 -14.77 -23.50 -28.46
CA VAL A 289 -15.34 -22.78 -27.32
C VAL A 289 -14.45 -22.95 -26.09
N VAL A 290 -13.92 -21.85 -25.58
CA VAL A 290 -13.25 -21.80 -24.26
C VAL A 290 -14.34 -21.57 -23.21
N VAL A 291 -14.57 -22.56 -22.35
CA VAL A 291 -15.54 -22.46 -21.25
C VAL A 291 -14.79 -21.97 -20.01
N ILE A 292 -15.34 -20.98 -19.32
CA ILE A 292 -14.90 -20.58 -17.98
C ILE A 292 -15.76 -21.37 -16.99
N PRO A 293 -15.20 -22.33 -16.21
CA PRO A 293 -15.95 -22.97 -15.13
C PRO A 293 -16.52 -21.92 -14.19
N VAL A 294 -17.82 -22.00 -13.92
CA VAL A 294 -18.47 -21.09 -12.97
C VAL A 294 -18.07 -21.53 -11.57
N GLU A 295 -16.98 -20.95 -11.04
CA GLU A 295 -16.58 -21.17 -9.66
C GLU A 295 -17.75 -20.82 -8.73
N SER A 296 -18.09 -21.75 -7.85
CA SER A 296 -19.25 -21.67 -6.95
C SER A 296 -19.08 -20.53 -5.95
N SER A 297 -19.59 -19.35 -6.28
CA SER A 297 -19.61 -18.19 -5.40
C SER A 297 -20.40 -18.50 -4.12
N SER A 298 -19.81 -18.14 -2.97
CA SER A 298 -20.44 -18.25 -1.64
C SER A 298 -21.85 -17.63 -1.64
N PRO A 299 -22.85 -18.28 -1.01
CA PRO A 299 -24.26 -17.98 -1.25
C PRO A 299 -24.74 -16.67 -0.62
N GLU A 300 -25.00 -15.69 -1.47
CA GLU A 300 -25.94 -14.57 -1.29
C GLU A 300 -26.32 -14.05 -2.70
N SER A 301 -27.59 -13.65 -2.92
CA SER A 301 -28.22 -13.26 -4.21
C SER A 301 -28.45 -14.35 -5.29
N GLU A 302 -29.48 -15.17 -5.03
CA GLU A 302 -30.60 -15.58 -5.92
C GLU A 302 -30.44 -16.45 -7.20
N HIS A 303 -31.18 -17.58 -7.14
CA HIS A 303 -31.98 -18.26 -8.19
C HIS A 303 -31.37 -18.77 -9.52
N VAL A 304 -31.16 -20.10 -9.53
CA VAL A 304 -31.15 -21.04 -10.67
C VAL A 304 -32.60 -21.46 -11.02
N VAL A 305 -32.81 -22.00 -12.24
CA VAL A 305 -33.95 -22.81 -12.80
C VAL A 305 -34.15 -22.37 -14.27
N GLU A 306 -34.05 -23.19 -15.32
CA GLU A 306 -33.89 -24.66 -15.54
C GLU A 306 -33.03 -24.89 -16.82
N THR A 307 -32.20 -25.93 -16.95
CA THR A 307 -32.40 -27.23 -17.67
C THR A 307 -33.01 -27.12 -19.09
N GLU A 308 -32.71 -27.98 -20.06
CA GLU A 308 -32.34 -29.42 -20.03
C GLU A 308 -31.00 -29.72 -20.75
N ASP A 309 -30.81 -30.91 -21.35
CA ASP A 309 -30.12 -32.10 -20.81
C ASP A 309 -29.38 -32.75 -22.04
N LEU A 310 -28.72 -33.92 -22.10
CA LEU A 310 -28.46 -35.12 -21.27
C LEU A 310 -26.92 -35.28 -21.07
N VAL A 311 -26.34 -36.09 -20.17
CA VAL A 311 -26.39 -37.54 -19.83
C VAL A 311 -25.84 -38.49 -20.91
N ASP A 312 -24.75 -39.18 -20.56
CA ASP A 312 -24.52 -40.60 -20.88
C ASP A 312 -23.88 -41.29 -19.65
N THR A 313 -23.97 -42.61 -19.55
CA THR A 313 -23.81 -43.43 -18.33
C THR A 313 -22.61 -44.42 -18.46
N ASP A 314 -22.13 -45.21 -17.48
CA ASP A 314 -22.42 -45.41 -16.05
C ASP A 314 -21.19 -46.07 -15.34
N ILE A 315 -21.39 -46.52 -14.08
CA ILE A 315 -20.89 -47.79 -13.46
C ILE A 315 -20.16 -47.64 -12.08
N PRO A 316 -20.46 -48.50 -11.06
CA PRO A 316 -20.10 -48.28 -9.64
C PRO A 316 -18.86 -49.07 -9.12
N PRO A 317 -18.47 -48.93 -7.82
CA PRO A 317 -17.16 -49.37 -7.32
C PRO A 317 -17.07 -50.71 -6.53
N LEU A 318 -16.06 -51.54 -6.88
CA LEU A 318 -15.33 -52.53 -6.05
C LEU A 318 -16.10 -53.77 -5.49
N PRO A 319 -15.44 -54.84 -4.94
CA PRO A 319 -14.00 -55.05 -4.64
C PRO A 319 -13.33 -56.39 -5.08
N SER A 320 -11.99 -56.43 -4.95
CA SER A 320 -11.08 -57.59 -4.67
C SER A 320 -11.08 -58.86 -5.59
N THR A 321 -9.94 -59.33 -6.12
CA THR A 321 -8.84 -59.99 -5.36
C THR A 321 -7.60 -60.34 -6.25
N VAL A 322 -6.46 -60.62 -5.58
CA VAL A 322 -5.21 -61.34 -5.99
C VAL A 322 -4.28 -60.82 -7.11
N ASP A 323 -2.98 -60.88 -6.82
CA ASP A 323 -1.82 -60.44 -7.62
C ASP A 323 -1.42 -61.40 -8.76
N SER A 324 -0.68 -60.88 -9.76
CA SER A 324 0.76 -61.21 -9.94
C SER A 324 1.37 -60.66 -11.25
N LYS A 325 2.71 -60.57 -11.28
CA LYS A 325 3.61 -60.40 -12.45
C LYS A 325 3.69 -59.02 -13.11
N PHE A 326 4.39 -58.13 -12.39
CA PHE A 326 5.46 -57.31 -13.00
C PHE A 326 6.58 -58.24 -13.52
N ASP A 327 7.46 -57.75 -14.42
CA ASP A 327 8.57 -58.47 -15.07
C ASP A 327 8.23 -59.75 -15.87
N ASP A 328 7.98 -59.64 -17.20
CA ASP A 328 8.65 -60.44 -18.27
C ASP A 328 8.26 -60.05 -19.73
N LEU A 329 8.47 -58.79 -20.18
CA LEU A 329 8.21 -58.44 -21.60
C LEU A 329 9.12 -57.34 -22.22
N PHE A 330 10.36 -57.19 -21.72
CA PHE A 330 11.41 -56.41 -22.40
C PHE A 330 12.66 -57.29 -22.68
N GLY A 331 12.41 -58.47 -23.25
CA GLY A 331 13.46 -59.38 -23.72
C GLY A 331 14.20 -58.81 -24.94
N THR A 332 15.50 -58.57 -24.80
CA THR A 332 16.37 -58.13 -25.91
C THR A 332 17.08 -59.32 -26.55
N SER A 333 17.02 -59.47 -27.88
CA SER A 333 18.19 -59.68 -28.77
C SER A 333 17.87 -60.08 -30.21
N ALA A 334 18.79 -59.69 -31.11
CA ALA A 334 19.12 -60.27 -32.43
C ALA A 334 18.18 -60.11 -33.64
N ALA A 335 18.75 -59.50 -34.70
CA ALA A 335 18.57 -59.66 -36.16
C ALA A 335 17.22 -60.19 -36.72
N THR A 336 16.62 -59.58 -37.75
CA THR A 336 17.24 -59.19 -39.05
C THR A 336 16.34 -58.21 -39.83
N ASP A 337 16.91 -57.42 -40.74
CA ASP A 337 16.25 -56.77 -41.90
C ASP A 337 15.33 -55.52 -41.65
N PRO A 338 15.04 -54.66 -42.66
CA PRO A 338 16.07 -53.75 -43.18
C PRO A 338 15.67 -52.25 -43.30
N PHE A 339 14.78 -51.70 -42.46
CA PHE A 339 14.43 -50.25 -42.51
C PHE A 339 14.62 -49.53 -41.17
N ASN A 340 15.84 -49.01 -40.94
CA ASN A 340 16.17 -48.13 -39.83
C ASN A 340 16.84 -46.84 -40.35
N PHE A 341 16.19 -45.69 -40.18
CA PHE A 341 16.57 -44.41 -40.81
C PHE A 341 17.50 -43.52 -39.96
N ASN A 342 17.93 -43.98 -38.78
CA ASN A 342 18.41 -43.09 -37.71
C ASN A 342 19.90 -42.69 -37.79
N SER A 343 20.51 -42.70 -38.99
CA SER A 343 21.97 -42.53 -39.20
C SER A 343 22.36 -41.27 -39.99
N GLN A 344 21.64 -40.15 -39.83
CA GLN A 344 22.03 -38.84 -40.35
C GLN A 344 22.26 -37.80 -39.25
N ASN A 345 23.38 -37.95 -38.52
CA ASN A 345 24.24 -36.83 -38.12
C ASN A 345 25.60 -37.36 -37.64
N GLY A 346 26.62 -37.21 -38.48
CA GLY A 346 27.92 -37.88 -38.37
C GLY A 346 28.85 -37.27 -37.33
N MET A 347 28.57 -37.51 -36.06
CA MET A 347 29.50 -37.28 -34.95
C MET A 347 29.63 -38.60 -34.18
N ARG A 348 30.85 -39.13 -34.07
CA ARG A 348 31.09 -40.46 -33.49
C ARG A 348 30.79 -40.47 -31.99
N ARG A 349 30.48 -41.65 -31.47
CA ARG A 349 30.14 -41.83 -30.05
C ARG A 349 31.21 -41.24 -29.14
N ASP A 350 32.47 -41.56 -29.42
CA ASP A 350 33.64 -41.10 -28.67
C ASP A 350 33.83 -39.56 -28.72
N GLU A 351 33.37 -38.91 -29.79
CA GLU A 351 33.39 -37.43 -29.91
C GLU A 351 32.26 -36.80 -29.10
N LYS A 352 31.08 -37.44 -29.05
CA LYS A 352 29.96 -37.02 -28.17
C LYS A 352 30.30 -37.23 -26.70
N ASP A 353 30.87 -38.39 -26.35
CA ASP A 353 31.24 -38.72 -24.99
C ASP A 353 32.39 -37.80 -24.51
N ARG A 354 33.37 -37.45 -25.37
CA ARG A 354 34.37 -36.39 -25.09
C ARG A 354 33.76 -35.00 -24.92
N LEU A 355 32.80 -34.60 -25.76
CA LEU A 355 32.13 -33.31 -25.61
C LEU A 355 31.27 -33.27 -24.32
N ILE A 356 30.68 -34.40 -23.92
CA ILE A 356 29.96 -34.55 -22.65
C ILE A 356 30.93 -34.45 -21.46
N GLU A 357 32.11 -35.07 -21.52
CA GLU A 357 33.15 -34.90 -20.50
C GLU A 357 33.64 -33.44 -20.41
N GLN A 358 33.90 -32.78 -21.54
CA GLN A 358 34.29 -31.37 -21.57
C GLN A 358 33.19 -30.47 -20.98
N LEU A 359 31.94 -30.62 -21.43
CA LEU A 359 30.82 -29.81 -20.92
C LEU A 359 30.51 -30.10 -19.44
N LYS A 360 30.75 -31.32 -18.93
CA LYS A 360 30.70 -31.60 -17.48
C LYS A 360 31.81 -30.85 -16.73
N ALA A 361 33.03 -30.84 -17.25
CA ALA A 361 34.15 -30.13 -16.64
C ALA A 361 33.91 -28.61 -16.63
N GLU A 362 33.42 -28.04 -17.73
CA GLU A 362 33.01 -26.63 -17.82
C GLU A 362 31.85 -26.30 -16.85
N LEU A 363 30.83 -27.16 -16.78
CA LEU A 363 29.72 -27.03 -15.82
C LEU A 363 30.14 -27.24 -14.36
N GLN A 364 31.29 -27.87 -14.09
CA GLN A 364 31.85 -27.98 -12.75
C GLN A 364 32.71 -26.75 -12.42
N ALA A 365 33.58 -26.31 -13.34
CA ALA A 365 34.35 -25.08 -13.19
C ALA A 365 33.43 -23.86 -12.97
N LEU A 366 32.34 -23.72 -13.73
CA LEU A 366 31.34 -22.65 -13.55
C LEU A 366 30.59 -22.73 -12.20
N LYS A 367 30.46 -23.92 -11.59
CA LYS A 367 29.91 -24.06 -10.22
C LYS A 367 30.92 -23.68 -9.16
N GLU A 368 32.18 -24.06 -9.35
CA GLU A 368 33.28 -23.72 -8.45
C GLU A 368 33.56 -22.19 -8.49
N GLU A 369 33.48 -21.57 -9.67
CA GLU A 369 33.52 -20.11 -9.85
C GLU A 369 32.32 -19.41 -9.20
N LEU A 370 31.11 -19.96 -9.34
CA LEU A 370 29.90 -19.39 -8.73
C LEU A 370 29.88 -19.54 -7.20
N GLU A 371 30.41 -20.63 -6.64
CA GLU A 371 30.65 -20.76 -5.19
C GLU A 371 31.80 -19.85 -4.72
N SER A 372 32.85 -19.66 -5.53
CA SER A 372 33.88 -18.66 -5.24
C SER A 372 33.30 -17.24 -5.19
N PHE A 373 32.43 -16.88 -6.15
CA PHE A 373 31.73 -15.59 -6.15
C PHE A 373 30.77 -15.44 -4.95
N ARG A 374 30.11 -16.51 -4.51
CA ARG A 374 29.33 -16.53 -3.25
C ARG A 374 30.22 -16.34 -2.02
N LEU A 375 31.40 -16.95 -1.99
CA LEU A 375 32.37 -16.78 -0.91
C LEU A 375 32.92 -15.34 -0.88
N GLU A 376 33.23 -14.77 -2.04
CA GLU A 376 33.70 -13.38 -2.19
C GLU A 376 32.63 -12.37 -1.78
N SER A 377 31.38 -12.56 -2.23
CA SER A 377 30.23 -11.78 -1.79
C SER A 377 29.99 -11.93 -0.28
N GLY A 378 30.14 -13.15 0.26
CA GLY A 378 30.06 -13.43 1.69
C GLY A 378 31.12 -12.69 2.51
N ARG A 379 32.38 -12.68 2.03
CA ARG A 379 33.49 -11.89 2.60
C ARG A 379 33.21 -10.40 2.54
N LEU A 380 32.73 -9.88 1.40
CA LEU A 380 32.38 -8.46 1.26
C LEU A 380 31.26 -8.07 2.25
N CYS A 381 30.24 -8.93 2.41
CA CYS A 381 29.17 -8.76 3.39
C CYS A 381 29.61 -8.98 4.85
N GLN A 382 30.79 -9.54 5.10
CA GLN A 382 31.42 -9.57 6.43
C GLN A 382 32.28 -8.32 6.65
N ALA A 383 33.08 -7.90 5.67
CA ALA A 383 33.89 -6.68 5.72
C ALA A 383 33.03 -5.42 5.91
N LEU A 384 31.90 -5.31 5.19
CA LEU A 384 30.94 -4.22 5.38
C LEU A 384 30.30 -4.23 6.78
N ARG A 385 30.07 -5.40 7.38
CA ARG A 385 29.61 -5.50 8.78
C ARG A 385 30.72 -5.17 9.77
N GLY A 386 31.97 -5.55 9.48
CA GLY A 386 33.15 -5.08 10.21
C GLY A 386 33.21 -3.55 10.23
N ARG A 387 33.09 -2.90 9.07
CA ARG A 387 33.13 -1.44 8.98
C ARG A 387 31.93 -0.75 9.66
N VAL A 388 30.75 -1.38 9.68
CA VAL A 388 29.61 -0.88 10.50
C VAL A 388 29.94 -0.98 11.99
N ASN A 389 30.45 -2.12 12.47
CA ASN A 389 30.84 -2.28 13.88
C ASN A 389 31.98 -1.33 14.28
N GLU A 390 32.93 -1.07 13.38
CA GLU A 390 33.98 -0.05 13.56
C GLU A 390 33.37 1.36 13.68
N LEU A 391 32.45 1.75 12.80
CA LEU A 391 31.77 3.05 12.86
C LEU A 391 30.88 3.19 14.13
N GLU A 392 30.28 2.09 14.60
CA GLU A 392 29.54 2.06 15.87
C GLU A 392 30.49 2.20 17.09
N ALA A 393 31.70 1.64 17.02
CA ALA A 393 32.74 1.81 18.02
C ALA A 393 33.38 3.21 18.01
N GLU A 394 33.69 3.76 16.82
CA GLU A 394 34.13 5.14 16.62
C GLU A 394 33.09 6.11 17.19
N LEU A 395 31.79 5.88 16.95
CA LEU A 395 30.71 6.70 17.52
C LEU A 395 30.62 6.57 19.05
N ALA A 396 30.80 5.37 19.61
CA ALA A 396 30.84 5.16 21.05
C ALA A 396 32.04 5.88 21.70
N GLU A 397 33.23 5.81 21.09
CA GLU A 397 34.42 6.54 21.53
C GLU A 397 34.21 8.06 21.47
N GLN A 398 33.62 8.59 20.40
CA GLN A 398 33.27 10.02 20.29
C GLN A 398 32.26 10.46 21.36
N THR A 399 31.29 9.62 21.75
CA THR A 399 30.38 9.94 22.86
C THR A 399 31.06 9.88 24.23
N HIS A 400 32.03 8.98 24.44
CA HIS A 400 32.87 8.96 25.64
C HIS A 400 33.79 10.19 25.73
N LEU A 401 34.51 10.52 24.65
CA LEU A 401 35.36 11.72 24.57
C LEU A 401 34.55 13.01 24.81
N LYS A 402 33.30 13.09 24.31
CA LYS A 402 32.39 14.20 24.61
C LYS A 402 32.01 14.28 26.08
N GLN A 403 31.79 13.14 26.76
CA GLN A 403 31.53 13.12 28.20
C GLN A 403 32.77 13.49 29.02
N GLN A 404 33.95 13.03 28.63
CA GLN A 404 35.22 13.42 29.24
C GLN A 404 35.46 14.94 29.09
N ALA A 405 35.30 15.49 27.89
CA ALA A 405 35.47 16.93 27.64
C ALA A 405 34.45 17.81 28.41
N LEU A 406 33.25 17.29 28.68
CA LEU A 406 32.29 17.95 29.57
C LEU A 406 32.78 17.94 31.03
N GLY A 407 33.27 16.80 31.53
CA GLY A 407 33.86 16.70 32.87
C GLY A 407 35.12 17.57 33.06
N GLU A 408 35.99 17.63 32.04
CA GLU A 408 37.14 18.52 32.01
C GLU A 408 36.71 20.00 31.94
N SER A 409 35.64 20.34 31.22
CA SER A 409 35.06 21.70 31.21
C SER A 409 34.43 22.09 32.56
N GLU A 410 33.85 21.13 33.29
CA GLU A 410 33.36 21.36 34.66
C GLU A 410 34.51 21.50 35.66
N PHE A 411 35.57 20.69 35.54
CA PHE A 411 36.78 20.80 36.35
C PHE A 411 37.49 22.14 36.12
N LEU A 412 37.74 22.53 34.86
CA LEU A 412 38.35 23.82 34.52
C LEU A 412 37.49 25.03 34.94
N ARG A 413 36.16 24.87 35.00
CA ARG A 413 35.26 25.91 35.55
C ARG A 413 35.44 26.03 37.07
N ALA A 414 35.55 24.91 37.80
CA ALA A 414 35.83 24.92 39.23
C ALA A 414 37.24 25.49 39.53
N GLU A 415 38.26 25.08 38.78
CA GLU A 415 39.62 25.61 38.91
C GLU A 415 39.69 27.12 38.58
N LEU A 416 38.92 27.60 37.60
CA LEU A 416 38.76 29.04 37.35
C LEU A 416 38.11 29.79 38.52
N ASP A 417 37.13 29.19 39.20
CA ASP A 417 36.46 29.81 40.34
C ASP A 417 37.32 29.78 41.62
N ASP A 418 38.16 28.75 41.81
CA ASP A 418 39.18 28.76 42.87
C ASP A 418 40.36 29.68 42.54
N LEU A 419 40.80 29.79 41.28
CA LEU A 419 41.75 30.82 40.85
C LEU A 419 41.18 32.24 40.99
N ARG A 420 39.87 32.43 40.83
CA ARG A 420 39.19 33.70 41.14
C ARG A 420 39.23 33.99 42.64
N ARG A 421 38.97 33.00 43.52
CA ARG A 421 39.13 33.16 44.98
C ARG A 421 40.56 33.52 45.36
N VAL A 422 41.55 32.78 44.85
CA VAL A 422 42.98 33.08 45.07
C VAL A 422 43.34 34.46 44.53
N LYS A 423 42.78 34.90 43.39
CA LYS A 423 42.96 36.26 42.88
C LYS A 423 42.29 37.32 43.77
N GLU A 424 41.09 37.07 44.28
CA GLU A 424 40.45 37.98 45.23
C GLU A 424 41.20 38.07 46.56
N ASP A 425 41.73 36.96 47.06
CA ASP A 425 42.50 36.90 48.30
C ASP A 425 43.90 37.50 48.13
N THR A 426 44.59 37.24 47.03
CA THR A 426 45.84 37.96 46.70
C THR A 426 45.60 39.44 46.40
N GLU A 427 44.44 39.84 45.87
CA GLU A 427 44.06 41.26 45.81
C GLU A 427 43.74 41.85 47.20
N LYS A 428 43.17 41.09 48.15
CA LYS A 428 42.98 41.53 49.54
C LYS A 428 44.34 41.67 50.25
N GLU A 429 45.26 40.72 50.05
CA GLU A 429 46.63 40.79 50.55
C GLU A 429 47.41 41.94 49.91
N GLN A 430 47.33 42.15 48.59
CA GLN A 430 47.99 43.25 47.90
C GLN A 430 47.39 44.62 48.29
N ARG A 431 46.09 44.71 48.58
CA ARG A 431 45.48 45.89 49.23
C ARG A 431 46.02 46.09 50.65
N SER A 432 46.18 45.02 51.45
CA SER A 432 46.74 45.13 52.79
C SER A 432 48.22 45.51 52.79
N LEU A 433 49.00 45.00 51.83
CA LEU A 433 50.39 45.36 51.59
C LEU A 433 50.52 46.79 51.08
N SER A 434 49.64 47.23 50.17
CA SER A 434 49.59 48.63 49.72
C SER A 434 49.13 49.59 50.83
N GLU A 435 48.27 49.15 51.74
CA GLU A 435 47.98 49.87 52.98
C GLU A 435 49.19 49.94 53.93
N ILE A 436 49.96 48.85 54.06
CA ILE A 436 51.20 48.81 54.87
C ILE A 436 52.28 49.70 54.22
N GLU A 437 52.40 49.69 52.90
CA GLU A 437 53.33 50.51 52.11
C GLU A 437 52.93 51.99 52.16
N SER A 438 51.64 52.30 52.07
CA SER A 438 51.11 53.65 52.33
C SER A 438 51.44 54.12 53.76
N LYS A 439 51.30 53.23 54.75
CA LYS A 439 51.68 53.50 56.15
C LYS A 439 53.20 53.63 56.34
N SER A 440 54.03 52.90 55.58
CA SER A 440 55.50 53.04 55.65
C SER A 440 56.01 54.28 54.93
N VAL A 441 55.44 54.63 53.76
CA VAL A 441 55.73 55.90 53.06
C VAL A 441 55.31 57.10 53.92
N LEU A 442 54.17 57.01 54.62
CA LEU A 442 53.79 58.00 55.63
C LEU A 442 54.82 58.08 56.78
N LEU A 443 55.35 56.95 57.27
CA LEU A 443 56.37 56.93 58.32
C LEU A 443 57.73 57.46 57.86
N GLU A 444 58.15 57.22 56.62
CA GLU A 444 59.37 57.79 56.06
C GLU A 444 59.25 59.29 55.80
N GLN A 445 58.12 59.77 55.26
CA GLN A 445 57.86 61.21 55.15
C GLN A 445 57.80 61.88 56.54
N PHE A 446 57.22 61.22 57.54
CA PHE A 446 57.27 61.68 58.94
C PHE A 446 58.68 61.68 59.54
N ARG A 447 59.63 60.87 59.05
CA ARG A 447 61.04 60.95 59.46
C ARG A 447 61.77 62.09 58.74
N PHE A 448 61.60 62.23 57.43
CA PHE A 448 62.33 63.21 56.63
C PHE A 448 61.93 64.66 56.95
N VAL A 449 60.63 64.92 57.20
CA VAL A 449 60.14 66.27 57.55
C VAL A 449 60.46 66.64 59.01
N LYS A 450 60.43 65.68 59.93
CA LYS A 450 60.62 65.91 61.38
C LYS A 450 62.08 66.17 61.77
N LEU A 451 63.04 65.88 60.88
CA LEU A 451 64.47 66.18 61.12
C LEU A 451 64.86 67.62 60.75
N ILE A 452 64.04 68.35 59.98
CA ILE A 452 64.42 69.65 59.39
C ILE A 452 63.78 70.86 60.10
N ARG A 453 62.71 70.71 60.89
CA ARG A 453 62.09 71.83 61.65
C ARG A 453 61.49 71.47 63.02
N SER A 454 62.31 71.39 64.08
CA SER A 454 61.89 71.76 65.45
C SER A 454 63.07 71.99 66.41
N ALA A 455 63.12 73.18 67.03
CA ALA A 455 64.04 73.63 68.11
C ALA A 455 65.56 73.56 67.78
N ASN A 456 66.33 74.65 67.76
CA ASN A 456 66.48 75.80 68.69
C ASN A 456 66.92 75.40 70.10
N ALA A 457 68.23 75.44 70.34
CA ALA A 457 68.82 75.79 71.64
C ALA A 457 70.22 76.42 71.45
N GLU A 458 70.23 77.73 71.19
CA GLU A 458 71.00 78.72 71.96
C GLU A 458 72.52 78.53 72.17
N VAL A 459 73.29 79.55 71.71
CA VAL A 459 74.61 79.97 72.22
C VAL A 459 75.81 79.06 71.91
N THR A 460 76.87 79.49 71.21
CA THR A 460 77.43 80.84 70.99
C THR A 460 77.76 81.59 72.30
N ARG A 461 78.59 80.99 73.15
CA ARG A 461 79.32 81.69 74.22
C ARG A 461 80.78 81.25 74.22
N GLN A 462 81.65 82.27 74.15
CA GLN A 462 83.04 82.28 74.63
C GLN A 462 84.03 81.39 73.82
N MET A 463 85.23 81.85 73.45
CA MET A 463 85.85 83.18 73.60
C MET A 463 86.83 83.41 72.41
N THR A 464 86.71 84.44 71.58
CA THR A 464 87.18 85.84 71.73
C THR A 464 88.69 86.04 71.99
N VAL A 465 89.35 86.83 71.13
CA VAL A 465 90.67 87.52 71.28
C VAL A 465 91.96 86.69 71.19
N ALA A 466 92.59 86.71 70.01
CA ALA A 466 94.01 87.08 69.76
C ALA A 466 94.19 87.22 68.22
N ARG A 467 94.45 88.40 67.64
CA ARG A 467 95.70 89.20 67.58
C ARG A 467 96.82 88.57 66.75
N ALA A 468 97.30 89.35 65.79
CA ALA A 468 98.64 89.20 65.19
C ALA A 468 99.72 89.61 66.20
N ALA A 469 100.94 89.08 66.00
CA ALA A 469 102.21 89.80 66.14
C ALA A 469 103.36 88.86 65.74
N GLN A 470 103.98 89.12 64.59
CA GLN A 470 105.43 89.23 64.36
C GLN A 470 105.59 89.41 62.83
N ASP A 471 105.56 90.63 62.27
CA ASP A 471 106.01 91.94 62.78
C ASP A 471 107.48 91.92 63.23
N GLU A 472 108.34 92.86 62.84
CA GLU A 472 108.26 93.89 61.79
C GLU A 472 109.72 94.27 61.44
N VAL A 473 109.90 95.39 60.74
CA VAL A 473 111.13 96.19 60.65
C VAL A 473 112.35 95.53 59.94
N GLU A 474 113.28 96.30 59.36
CA GLU A 474 113.56 97.71 59.67
C GLU A 474 113.77 98.67 58.49
N ASN A 475 113.09 99.83 58.61
CA ASN A 475 113.35 101.15 58.02
C ASN A 475 113.52 101.22 56.49
N VAL A 476 112.54 101.71 55.69
CA VAL A 476 111.80 102.99 55.80
C VAL A 476 112.74 104.19 55.96
N LYS A 477 112.42 105.32 55.30
CA LYS A 477 113.10 106.64 55.49
C LYS A 477 114.57 106.63 55.00
N LYS A 478 114.79 106.75 53.69
CA LYS A 478 114.44 107.96 52.90
C LYS A 478 114.32 107.65 51.40
N GLU A 479 113.50 108.34 50.61
CA GLU A 479 113.10 109.77 50.68
C GLU A 479 114.30 110.73 50.61
N MET A 480 115.22 110.44 49.69
CA MET A 480 115.94 111.47 48.95
C MET A 480 116.12 110.90 47.55
N GLN A 481 115.06 110.93 46.75
CA GLN A 481 114.74 112.04 45.84
C GLN A 481 115.56 112.00 44.55
N ASP A 482 114.87 112.34 43.46
CA ASP A 482 115.42 112.98 42.29
C ASP A 482 116.62 112.34 41.57
N ARG A 483 116.25 111.48 40.62
CA ARG A 483 116.42 111.79 39.18
C ARG A 483 117.82 112.27 38.75
N LEU A 484 118.59 111.41 38.08
CA LEU A 484 118.86 111.49 36.61
C LEU A 484 120.05 110.59 36.17
N LYS A 485 119.83 109.82 35.10
CA LYS A 485 120.80 109.44 34.04
C LYS A 485 122.21 108.89 34.43
N ALA A 486 122.33 107.56 34.29
CA ALA A 486 123.41 106.83 33.58
C ALA A 486 124.87 106.69 34.13
N ALA A 487 125.40 105.46 33.95
CA ALA A 487 126.79 105.05 33.66
C ALA A 487 127.86 104.75 34.77
N GLN A 488 128.08 103.44 35.05
CA GLN A 488 129.24 102.63 34.55
C GLN A 488 130.50 102.24 35.44
N ASP A 489 130.83 100.91 35.42
CA ASP A 489 132.12 100.12 35.54
C ASP A 489 132.98 99.77 36.82
N THR A 490 133.01 98.44 37.14
CA THR A 490 134.15 97.46 37.37
C THR A 490 135.10 97.30 38.62
N ALA A 491 135.02 96.08 39.25
CA ALA A 491 136.06 95.00 39.43
C ALA A 491 137.15 94.93 40.56
N SER A 492 137.58 93.68 40.92
CA SER A 492 138.91 93.16 41.42
C SER A 492 138.92 92.11 42.59
N GLN A 493 140.12 91.71 43.11
CA GLN A 493 140.52 90.32 43.50
C GLN A 493 141.78 90.28 44.46
N GLN A 494 142.32 89.20 45.10
CA GLN A 494 141.96 87.78 45.45
C GLN A 494 142.98 87.14 46.47
N GLU A 495 142.81 85.84 46.82
CA GLU A 495 143.78 84.80 47.33
C GLU A 495 144.49 84.84 48.72
N LYS A 496 144.30 83.76 49.53
CA LYS A 496 145.36 82.89 50.14
C LYS A 496 144.83 81.59 50.83
N VAL A 497 144.26 80.64 50.07
CA VAL A 497 143.24 79.67 50.56
C VAL A 497 143.71 78.25 51.00
N GLN A 498 144.97 77.85 50.78
CA GLN A 498 145.27 76.43 50.49
C GLN A 498 145.37 75.37 51.63
N LEU A 499 145.18 75.68 52.92
CA LEU A 499 145.40 74.66 53.98
C LEU A 499 144.14 73.88 54.43
N GLU A 500 142.94 74.45 54.26
CA GLU A 500 141.70 73.86 54.82
C GLU A 500 141.17 72.64 54.04
N GLN A 501 141.59 72.47 52.79
CA GLN A 501 140.99 71.50 51.86
C GLN A 501 141.24 70.02 52.20
N LEU A 502 142.27 69.69 52.99
CA LEU A 502 142.66 68.30 53.25
C LEU A 502 141.80 67.58 54.31
N GLN A 503 141.11 68.31 55.20
CA GLN A 503 140.32 67.69 56.28
C GLN A 503 138.86 67.41 55.89
N ALA A 504 138.30 68.12 54.90
CA ALA A 504 136.92 67.92 54.45
C ALA A 504 136.70 66.55 53.77
N LEU A 505 137.61 66.16 52.86
CA LEU A 505 137.50 64.97 52.01
C LEU A 505 137.40 63.64 52.78
N GLN A 506 137.91 63.58 54.01
CA GLN A 506 137.88 62.35 54.81
C GLN A 506 136.53 62.14 55.53
N ALA A 507 135.70 63.18 55.66
CA ALA A 507 134.35 63.09 56.24
C ALA A 507 133.32 62.62 55.20
N GLU A 508 133.34 63.18 53.98
CA GLU A 508 132.39 62.84 52.90
C GLU A 508 132.37 61.34 52.56
N LEU A 509 133.55 60.71 52.54
CA LEU A 509 133.71 59.30 52.20
C LEU A 509 132.93 58.36 53.15
N MET A 510 132.76 58.74 54.41
CA MET A 510 132.04 57.93 55.40
C MET A 510 130.53 58.10 55.28
N SER A 511 130.03 59.33 55.03
CA SER A 511 128.60 59.60 54.83
C SER A 511 128.06 58.83 53.62
N SER A 512 128.74 58.97 52.48
CA SER A 512 128.40 58.33 51.21
C SER A 512 128.29 56.81 51.33
N ARG A 513 129.10 56.18 52.20
CA ARG A 513 129.06 54.72 52.41
C ARG A 513 127.81 54.26 53.18
N SER A 514 127.41 54.98 54.23
CA SER A 514 126.15 54.72 54.95
C SER A 514 124.90 54.98 54.11
N GLU A 515 124.94 55.97 53.22
CA GLU A 515 123.86 56.27 52.27
C GLU A 515 123.68 55.12 51.26
N LEU A 516 124.78 54.52 50.78
CA LEU A 516 124.75 53.42 49.82
C LEU A 516 124.19 52.12 50.43
N GLU A 517 124.48 51.87 51.71
CA GLU A 517 123.93 50.71 52.45
C GLU A 517 122.40 50.82 52.62
N THR A 518 121.87 52.01 52.95
CA THR A 518 120.42 52.24 53.11
C THR A 518 119.68 52.30 51.77
N LEU A 519 120.33 52.75 50.69
CA LEU A 519 119.80 52.64 49.33
C LEU A 519 119.59 51.18 48.93
N LYS A 520 120.56 50.29 49.22
CA LYS A 520 120.45 48.84 48.92
C LYS A 520 119.27 48.16 49.63
N SER A 521 119.06 48.43 50.92
CA SER A 521 117.92 47.87 51.65
C SER A 521 116.58 48.36 51.07
N THR A 522 116.52 49.62 50.63
CA THR A 522 115.32 50.22 50.03
C THR A 522 115.04 49.66 48.63
N VAL A 523 116.08 49.42 47.83
CA VAL A 523 115.95 48.76 46.52
C VAL A 523 115.48 47.31 46.68
N THR A 524 116.01 46.56 47.65
CA THR A 524 115.60 45.15 47.85
C THR A 524 114.17 45.00 48.36
N SER A 525 113.68 45.88 49.23
CA SER A 525 112.26 45.87 49.63
C SER A 525 111.32 46.33 48.51
N SER A 526 111.75 47.31 47.69
CA SER A 526 111.00 47.74 46.49
C SER A 526 110.92 46.63 45.43
N GLN A 527 112.02 45.88 45.23
CA GLN A 527 112.08 44.72 44.33
C GLN A 527 111.07 43.63 44.74
N GLN A 528 111.06 43.24 46.01
CA GLN A 528 110.12 42.24 46.54
C GLN A 528 108.66 42.71 46.44
N SER A 529 108.40 44.00 46.67
CA SER A 529 107.07 44.61 46.48
C SER A 529 106.61 44.55 45.01
N ASN A 530 107.51 44.83 44.06
CA ASN A 530 107.23 44.71 42.63
C ASN A 530 106.95 43.25 42.21
N GLU A 531 107.65 42.27 42.77
CA GLU A 531 107.41 40.84 42.49
C GLU A 531 106.06 40.37 43.06
N GLN A 532 105.65 40.88 44.24
CA GLN A 532 104.31 40.66 44.79
C GLN A 532 103.21 41.33 43.95
N LEU A 533 103.40 42.57 43.50
CA LEU A 533 102.45 43.27 42.63
C LEU A 533 102.36 42.62 41.23
N SER A 534 103.48 42.14 40.68
CA SER A 534 103.51 41.44 39.39
C SER A 534 102.78 40.10 39.45
N THR A 535 102.94 39.33 40.54
CA THR A 535 102.20 38.06 40.72
C THR A 535 100.71 38.29 40.98
N GLN A 536 100.34 39.36 41.70
CA GLN A 536 98.92 39.76 41.85
C GLN A 536 98.30 40.22 40.52
N LEU A 537 99.01 41.01 39.70
CA LEU A 537 98.56 41.39 38.36
C LEU A 537 98.35 40.16 37.48
N SER A 538 99.31 39.23 37.44
CA SER A 538 99.19 37.99 36.66
C SER A 538 97.99 37.13 37.11
N ALA A 539 97.69 37.07 38.41
CA ALA A 539 96.52 36.36 38.92
C ALA A 539 95.20 37.04 38.51
N LEU A 540 95.12 38.38 38.61
CA LEU A 540 93.96 39.16 38.19
C LEU A 540 93.74 39.14 36.67
N GLU A 541 94.80 39.06 35.87
CA GLU A 541 94.69 38.89 34.42
C GLU A 541 94.17 37.50 34.03
N ALA A 542 94.58 36.45 34.75
CA ALA A 542 94.04 35.10 34.56
C ALA A 542 92.57 34.99 35.01
N GLU A 543 92.20 35.59 36.14
CA GLU A 543 90.81 35.66 36.61
C GLU A 543 89.93 36.45 35.63
N LYS A 544 90.41 37.60 35.12
CA LYS A 544 89.75 38.38 34.08
C LYS A 544 89.55 37.58 32.79
N ALA A 545 90.50 36.76 32.39
CA ALA A 545 90.36 35.91 31.20
C ALA A 545 89.26 34.85 31.39
N LEU A 546 89.24 34.16 32.54
CA LEU A 546 88.17 33.21 32.90
C LEU A 546 86.79 33.86 33.01
N LEU A 547 86.73 35.08 33.54
CA LEU A 547 85.49 35.86 33.58
C LEU A 547 85.04 36.29 32.18
N MET A 548 85.95 36.68 31.28
CA MET A 548 85.60 36.98 29.88
C MET A 548 85.11 35.74 29.13
N GLU A 549 85.72 34.57 29.33
CA GLU A 549 85.25 33.33 28.69
C GLU A 549 83.88 32.91 29.22
N THR A 550 83.66 32.95 30.54
CA THR A 550 82.35 32.62 31.13
C THR A 550 81.26 33.62 30.77
N VAL A 551 81.57 34.92 30.64
CA VAL A 551 80.65 35.92 30.08
C VAL A 551 80.31 35.58 28.63
N SER A 552 81.29 35.29 27.77
CA SER A 552 81.05 34.95 26.37
C SER A 552 80.20 33.67 26.21
N GLN A 553 80.44 32.65 27.04
CA GLN A 553 79.59 31.45 27.09
C GLN A 553 78.15 31.75 27.53
N LYS A 554 77.94 32.72 28.45
CA LYS A 554 76.61 33.16 28.89
C LYS A 554 75.91 34.04 27.84
N GLU A 555 76.63 34.89 27.14
CA GLU A 555 76.13 35.68 26.01
C GLU A 555 75.67 34.78 24.86
N ALA A 556 76.48 33.77 24.49
CA ALA A 556 76.10 32.77 23.49
C ALA A 556 74.87 31.94 23.94
N GLY A 557 74.81 31.57 25.23
CA GLY A 557 73.65 30.91 25.83
C GLY A 557 72.38 31.77 25.75
N LEU A 558 72.46 33.04 26.13
CA LEU A 558 71.34 33.99 26.05
C LEU A 558 70.89 34.24 24.61
N ALA A 559 71.82 34.34 23.65
CA ALA A 559 71.49 34.45 22.24
C ALA A 559 70.73 33.22 21.72
N SER A 560 71.15 32.00 22.10
CA SER A 560 70.43 30.78 21.74
C SER A 560 69.04 30.71 22.37
N LEU A 561 68.89 31.12 23.63
CA LEU A 561 67.59 31.20 24.31
C LEU A 561 66.66 32.27 23.70
N GLY A 562 67.23 33.38 23.20
CA GLY A 562 66.48 34.41 22.48
C GLY A 562 65.86 33.88 21.19
N VAL A 563 66.63 33.16 20.37
CA VAL A 563 66.13 32.52 19.14
C VAL A 563 65.09 31.44 19.45
N GLU A 564 65.30 30.65 20.51
CA GLU A 564 64.32 29.66 20.98
C GLU A 564 63.01 30.33 21.43
N LEU A 565 63.10 31.47 22.13
CA LEU A 565 61.95 32.25 22.60
C LEU A 565 61.18 32.88 21.43
N GLU A 566 61.85 33.51 20.46
CA GLU A 566 61.21 34.04 19.24
C GLU A 566 60.53 32.92 18.43
N ARG A 567 61.15 31.75 18.33
CA ARG A 567 60.57 30.57 17.67
C ARG A 567 59.31 30.06 18.39
N VAL A 568 59.30 30.05 19.73
CA VAL A 568 58.13 29.66 20.52
C VAL A 568 57.04 30.73 20.47
N GLN A 569 57.39 32.03 20.54
CA GLN A 569 56.42 33.11 20.42
C GLN A 569 55.74 33.15 19.05
N SER A 570 56.51 33.02 17.96
CA SER A 570 55.96 32.96 16.59
C SER A 570 55.11 31.72 16.35
N SER A 571 55.49 30.57 16.91
CA SER A 571 54.62 29.37 16.91
C SER A 571 53.32 29.61 17.68
N LEU A 572 53.37 30.28 18.84
CA LEU A 572 52.20 30.57 19.65
C LEU A 572 51.26 31.63 19.02
N THR A 573 51.79 32.63 18.31
CA THR A 573 50.96 33.57 17.55
C THR A 573 50.28 32.89 16.36
N ASN A 574 51.00 32.03 15.64
CA ASN A 574 50.42 31.26 14.52
C ASN A 574 49.30 30.34 15.00
N GLU A 575 49.49 29.65 16.13
CA GLU A 575 48.48 28.75 16.69
C GLU A 575 47.27 29.50 17.27
N ARG A 576 47.48 30.69 17.86
CA ARG A 576 46.38 31.58 18.24
C ARG A 576 45.60 32.09 17.04
N GLU A 577 46.27 32.48 15.97
CA GLU A 577 45.61 32.89 14.73
C GLU A 577 44.84 31.76 14.06
N SER A 578 45.39 30.54 14.03
CA SER A 578 44.69 29.37 13.48
C SER A 578 43.46 29.01 14.32
N GLY A 579 43.59 29.04 15.65
CA GLY A 579 42.49 28.82 16.59
C GLY A 579 41.38 29.86 16.48
N VAL A 580 41.70 31.15 16.32
CA VAL A 580 40.70 32.21 16.08
C VAL A 580 39.97 31.98 14.76
N LYS A 581 40.69 31.73 13.66
CA LYS A 581 40.08 31.47 12.34
C LYS A 581 39.20 30.22 12.34
N ALA A 582 39.58 29.19 13.11
CA ALA A 582 38.75 28.00 13.32
C ALA A 582 37.49 28.31 14.14
N ALA A 583 37.60 29.09 15.22
CA ALA A 583 36.46 29.51 16.04
C ALA A 583 35.47 30.39 15.26
N GLU A 584 35.95 31.35 14.48
CA GLU A 584 35.13 32.16 13.56
C GLU A 584 34.40 31.29 12.53
N THR A 585 35.10 30.31 11.94
CA THR A 585 34.50 29.36 10.99
C THR A 585 33.39 28.52 11.64
N LEU A 586 33.61 28.02 12.86
CA LEU A 586 32.61 27.25 13.60
C LEU A 586 31.42 28.11 14.04
N GLN A 587 31.64 29.37 14.44
CA GLN A 587 30.55 30.28 14.79
C GLN A 587 29.69 30.63 13.57
N ASN A 588 30.30 30.85 12.40
CA ASN A 588 29.56 31.07 11.15
C ASN A 588 28.73 29.84 10.77
N GLN A 589 29.31 28.63 10.87
CA GLN A 589 28.57 27.38 10.65
C GLN A 589 27.41 27.20 11.65
N LEU A 590 27.58 27.59 12.92
CA LEU A 590 26.51 27.54 13.92
C LEU A 590 25.36 28.49 13.55
N ASN A 591 25.67 29.73 13.16
CA ASN A 591 24.69 30.72 12.72
C ASN A 591 23.93 30.26 11.45
N GLU A 592 24.62 29.62 10.51
CA GLU A 592 24.01 29.00 9.31
C GLU A 592 23.10 27.80 9.66
N LYS A 593 23.42 27.05 10.72
CA LYS A 593 22.58 25.94 11.20
C LYS A 593 21.32 26.44 11.90
N GLU A 594 21.46 27.40 12.82
CA GLU A 594 20.34 27.98 13.56
C GLU A 594 19.33 28.68 12.63
N SER A 595 19.81 29.52 11.71
CA SER A 595 18.95 30.18 10.71
C SER A 595 18.27 29.19 9.76
N ARG A 596 18.93 28.06 9.43
CA ARG A 596 18.33 26.97 8.66
C ARG A 596 17.28 26.17 9.46
N GLU A 597 17.50 25.99 10.75
CA GLU A 597 16.55 25.32 11.66
C GLU A 597 15.27 26.15 11.80
N GLN A 598 15.40 27.45 12.09
CA GLN A 598 14.28 28.40 12.11
C GLN A 598 13.50 28.45 10.77
N ALA A 599 14.22 28.39 9.63
CA ALA A 599 13.59 28.32 8.31
C ALA A 599 12.80 27.02 8.09
N LEU A 600 13.34 25.87 8.53
CA LEU A 600 12.67 24.57 8.46
C LEU A 600 11.46 24.48 9.38
N GLU A 601 11.51 25.05 10.59
CA GLU A 601 10.35 25.13 11.48
C GLU A 601 9.22 25.97 10.86
N SER A 602 9.56 27.12 10.26
CA SER A 602 8.61 27.97 9.55
C SER A 602 7.97 27.26 8.34
N GLU A 603 8.77 26.55 7.53
CA GLU A 603 8.27 25.72 6.43
C GLU A 603 7.35 24.59 6.95
N LEU A 604 7.71 23.94 8.05
CA LEU A 604 6.95 22.85 8.64
C LEU A 604 5.60 23.33 9.21
N VAL A 605 5.55 24.50 9.86
CA VAL A 605 4.28 25.13 10.28
C VAL A 605 3.41 25.51 9.07
N SER A 606 4.02 26.02 7.99
CA SER A 606 3.31 26.31 6.73
C SER A 606 2.70 25.05 6.09
N LEU A 607 3.48 23.95 6.04
CA LEU A 607 3.03 22.65 5.54
C LEU A 607 1.92 22.04 6.40
N ARG A 608 2.03 22.11 7.73
CA ARG A 608 0.98 21.72 8.69
C ARG A 608 -0.35 22.41 8.38
N TRP A 609 -0.31 23.74 8.21
CA TRP A 609 -1.48 24.56 7.92
C TRP A 609 -2.02 24.39 6.48
N ALA A 610 -1.16 24.07 5.50
CA ALA A 610 -1.57 23.71 4.15
C ALA A 610 -2.33 22.37 4.12
N ALA A 611 -1.83 21.35 4.82
CA ALA A 611 -2.48 20.03 4.91
C ALA A 611 -3.87 20.10 5.56
N LEU A 612 -4.02 20.89 6.63
CA LEU A 612 -5.31 21.10 7.29
C LEU A 612 -6.32 21.82 6.37
N ARG A 613 -5.91 22.89 5.68
CA ARG A 613 -6.78 23.60 4.72
C ARG A 613 -7.24 22.70 3.57
N ALA A 614 -6.36 21.85 3.04
CA ALA A 614 -6.74 20.88 2.01
C ALA A 614 -7.76 19.85 2.51
N ALA A 615 -7.63 19.38 3.75
CA ALA A 615 -8.61 18.46 4.37
C ALA A 615 -9.97 19.13 4.60
N LEU A 616 -9.99 20.40 4.99
CA LEU A 616 -11.20 21.21 5.18
C LEU A 616 -11.90 21.54 3.85
N GLU A 617 -11.15 21.80 2.78
CA GLU A 617 -11.71 21.96 1.44
C GLU A 617 -12.36 20.66 0.91
N GLU A 618 -11.73 19.51 1.15
CA GLU A 618 -12.32 18.22 0.75
C GLU A 618 -13.54 17.86 1.61
N ALA A 619 -13.51 18.15 2.92
CA ALA A 619 -14.66 18.06 3.80
C ALA A 619 -15.83 18.95 3.32
N GLY A 620 -15.54 20.17 2.89
CA GLY A 620 -16.52 21.09 2.31
C GLY A 620 -17.17 20.52 1.05
N LYS A 621 -16.38 19.92 0.15
CA LYS A 621 -16.89 19.22 -1.04
C LYS A 621 -17.78 18.03 -0.66
N ILE A 622 -17.39 17.19 0.31
CA ILE A 622 -18.20 16.04 0.74
C ILE A 622 -19.58 16.49 1.22
N VAL A 623 -19.67 17.56 2.02
CA VAL A 623 -20.96 18.10 2.49
C VAL A 623 -21.74 18.77 1.35
N GLN A 624 -21.08 19.53 0.47
CA GLN A 624 -21.72 20.18 -0.68
C GLN A 624 -22.24 19.15 -1.70
N ASP A 625 -21.48 18.10 -2.03
CA ASP A 625 -21.90 17.02 -2.92
C ASP A 625 -23.04 16.20 -2.31
N SER A 626 -23.09 16.08 -0.98
CA SER A 626 -24.23 15.48 -0.27
C SER A 626 -25.48 16.36 -0.35
N LEU A 627 -25.36 17.68 -0.33
CA LEU A 627 -26.47 18.62 -0.55
C LEU A 627 -26.93 18.62 -2.02
N ASN A 628 -26.00 18.64 -2.98
CA ASN A 628 -26.29 18.59 -4.41
C ASN A 628 -27.07 17.32 -4.80
N GLN A 629 -26.84 16.22 -4.08
CA GLN A 629 -27.59 14.96 -4.28
C GLN A 629 -29.09 15.09 -3.97
N LEU A 630 -29.55 16.00 -3.11
CA LEU A 630 -31.01 16.20 -2.91
C LEU A 630 -31.73 16.66 -4.18
N GLU A 631 -31.00 17.28 -5.12
CA GLU A 631 -31.54 17.81 -6.37
C GLU A 631 -31.35 16.84 -7.55
N ASP A 632 -30.68 15.70 -7.35
CA ASP A 632 -30.51 14.64 -8.36
C ASP A 632 -31.81 13.81 -8.48
N PRO A 633 -32.45 13.73 -9.67
CA PRO A 633 -33.62 12.88 -9.90
C PRO A 633 -33.41 11.40 -9.57
N ALA A 634 -32.17 10.90 -9.56
CA ALA A 634 -31.86 9.56 -9.09
C ALA A 634 -32.04 9.43 -7.56
N HIS A 635 -31.65 10.45 -6.79
CA HIS A 635 -31.76 10.45 -5.33
C HIS A 635 -33.20 10.55 -4.84
N ILE A 636 -34.09 11.19 -5.61
CA ILE A 636 -35.54 11.24 -5.33
C ILE A 636 -36.16 9.82 -5.27
N SER A 637 -35.52 8.82 -5.89
CA SER A 637 -35.94 7.40 -5.79
C SER A 637 -35.36 6.63 -4.59
N CYS A 638 -34.41 7.22 -3.85
CA CYS A 638 -33.82 6.60 -2.67
C CYS A 638 -34.77 6.67 -1.46
N THR A 639 -34.87 5.58 -0.71
CA THR A 639 -35.71 5.47 0.48
C THR A 639 -34.90 5.06 1.71
N SER A 640 -35.25 5.59 2.88
CA SER A 640 -34.60 5.30 4.17
C SER A 640 -35.65 5.18 5.28
N SER A 641 -35.34 4.38 6.31
CA SER A 641 -36.17 4.29 7.51
C SER A 641 -35.81 5.37 8.52
N ALA A 642 -36.82 5.83 9.25
CA ALA A 642 -36.67 6.81 10.32
C ALA A 642 -35.68 6.35 11.42
N ASP A 643 -35.68 5.07 11.78
CA ASP A 643 -34.71 4.49 12.71
C ASP A 643 -33.26 4.57 12.23
N TYR A 644 -33.02 4.37 10.93
CA TYR A 644 -31.68 4.47 10.36
C TYR A 644 -31.18 5.91 10.36
N LEU A 645 -32.05 6.88 10.04
CA LEU A 645 -31.74 8.31 10.16
C LEU A 645 -31.39 8.70 11.60
N VAL A 646 -32.21 8.32 12.59
CA VAL A 646 -31.94 8.60 14.01
C VAL A 646 -30.59 8.01 14.44
N SER A 647 -30.30 6.77 14.03
CA SER A 647 -28.99 6.13 14.29
C SER A 647 -27.82 6.90 13.67
N ARG A 648 -27.99 7.50 12.48
CA ARG A 648 -26.95 8.31 11.82
C ARG A 648 -26.75 9.65 12.51
N CYS A 649 -27.82 10.34 12.92
CA CYS A 649 -27.73 11.59 13.69
C CYS A 649 -26.96 11.39 15.01
N GLN A 650 -27.28 10.34 15.76
CA GLN A 650 -26.60 10.01 17.03
C GLN A 650 -25.07 9.84 16.84
N VAL A 651 -24.65 9.19 15.75
CA VAL A 651 -23.23 8.97 15.44
C VAL A 651 -22.56 10.24 14.88
N ALA A 652 -23.30 11.10 14.18
CA ALA A 652 -22.80 12.40 13.71
C ALA A 652 -22.53 13.37 14.88
N LEU A 653 -23.39 13.41 15.90
CA LEU A 653 -23.20 14.23 17.11
C LEU A 653 -21.88 13.88 17.82
N ASP A 654 -21.60 12.59 18.03
CA ASP A 654 -20.33 12.05 18.56
C ASP A 654 -19.11 12.33 17.64
N ARG A 655 -19.29 12.78 16.39
CA ARG A 655 -18.19 13.34 15.56
C ARG A 655 -18.02 14.83 15.74
N VAL A 656 -19.09 15.60 15.91
CA VAL A 656 -19.02 17.05 16.14
C VAL A 656 -18.28 17.36 17.44
N GLU A 657 -18.54 16.59 18.51
CA GLU A 657 -17.80 16.73 19.77
C GLU A 657 -16.30 16.43 19.61
N ARG A 658 -15.95 15.34 18.90
CA ARG A 658 -14.56 14.97 18.63
C ARG A 658 -13.84 15.96 17.71
N LEU A 659 -14.56 16.58 16.76
CA LEU A 659 -14.03 17.68 15.94
C LEU A 659 -13.70 18.89 16.80
N GLN A 660 -14.60 19.28 17.72
CA GLN A 660 -14.35 20.35 18.66
C GLN A 660 -13.13 20.06 19.54
N SER A 661 -13.05 18.89 20.17
CA SER A 661 -11.89 18.51 21.00
C SER A 661 -10.57 18.49 20.22
N ALA A 662 -10.58 18.00 18.98
CA ALA A 662 -9.37 17.98 18.14
C ALA A 662 -8.96 19.38 17.67
N ARG A 663 -9.92 20.29 17.45
CA ARG A 663 -9.67 21.70 17.17
C ARG A 663 -9.05 22.41 18.37
N ASP A 664 -9.61 22.21 19.56
CA ASP A 664 -9.14 22.84 20.80
C ASP A 664 -7.72 22.38 21.16
N GLY A 665 -7.40 21.10 20.89
CA GLY A 665 -6.03 20.58 20.89
C GLY A 665 -5.13 21.27 19.86
N PHE A 666 -5.52 21.34 18.59
CA PHE A 666 -4.71 21.94 17.53
C PHE A 666 -4.46 23.45 17.70
N VAL A 667 -5.40 24.19 18.30
CA VAL A 667 -5.27 25.62 18.61
C VAL A 667 -4.31 25.88 19.78
N SER A 668 -4.14 24.90 20.69
CA SER A 668 -3.20 24.99 21.81
C SER A 668 -1.81 24.40 21.49
N ASP A 669 -1.73 23.36 20.66
CA ASP A 669 -0.50 22.85 20.06
C ASP A 669 -0.74 22.43 18.59
N ASN A 670 -0.05 23.08 17.65
CA ASN A 670 -0.18 22.79 16.23
C ASN A 670 0.53 21.49 15.78
N THR A 671 1.20 20.74 16.68
CA THR A 671 1.90 19.51 16.29
C THR A 671 0.97 18.42 15.77
N ASP A 672 -0.20 18.19 16.39
CA ASP A 672 -1.16 17.16 15.95
C ASP A 672 -2.18 17.66 14.91
N VAL A 673 -1.67 18.04 13.74
CA VAL A 673 -2.50 18.15 12.52
C VAL A 673 -3.25 16.83 12.25
N SER A 674 -2.68 15.67 12.60
CA SER A 674 -3.18 14.36 12.19
C SER A 674 -4.51 13.99 12.87
N GLY A 675 -4.66 14.34 14.15
CA GLY A 675 -5.89 14.21 14.92
C GLY A 675 -7.01 15.07 14.35
N LEU A 676 -6.72 16.36 14.09
CA LEU A 676 -7.71 17.28 13.54
C LEU A 676 -8.11 16.93 12.10
N VAL A 677 -7.17 16.65 11.21
CA VAL A 677 -7.48 16.21 9.83
C VAL A 677 -8.36 14.96 9.84
N ARG A 678 -8.04 13.97 10.68
CA ARG A 678 -8.86 12.77 10.85
C ARG A 678 -10.26 13.09 11.39
N ALA A 679 -10.38 14.01 12.35
CA ALA A 679 -11.67 14.42 12.89
C ALA A 679 -12.53 15.12 11.83
N VAL A 680 -11.95 16.08 11.09
CA VAL A 680 -12.57 16.80 9.95
C VAL A 680 -13.11 15.83 8.90
N THR A 681 -12.32 14.86 8.44
CA THR A 681 -12.76 13.88 7.44
C THR A 681 -13.88 12.96 7.95
N GLN A 682 -13.78 12.47 9.20
CA GLN A 682 -14.83 11.61 9.78
C GLN A 682 -16.13 12.36 10.05
N PHE A 683 -16.04 13.63 10.45
CA PHE A 683 -17.16 14.55 10.61
C PHE A 683 -17.90 14.76 9.27
N ALA A 684 -17.18 15.16 8.23
CA ALA A 684 -17.78 15.50 6.94
C ALA A 684 -18.54 14.33 6.30
N HIS A 685 -17.97 13.12 6.36
CA HIS A 685 -18.66 11.92 5.89
C HIS A 685 -19.94 11.61 6.67
N LEU A 686 -19.93 11.76 8.00
CA LEU A 686 -21.10 11.38 8.82
C LEU A 686 -22.20 12.45 8.83
N VAL A 687 -21.87 13.73 8.59
CA VAL A 687 -22.87 14.75 8.25
C VAL A 687 -23.42 14.53 6.84
N GLY A 688 -22.58 14.18 5.86
CA GLY A 688 -23.03 13.80 4.51
C GLY A 688 -24.00 12.62 4.51
N ASP A 689 -23.69 11.57 5.28
CA ASP A 689 -24.60 10.44 5.55
C ASP A 689 -25.97 10.94 6.08
N VAL A 690 -26.00 11.80 7.11
CA VAL A 690 -27.25 12.33 7.68
C VAL A 690 -28.03 13.14 6.64
N ILE A 691 -27.36 13.89 5.76
CA ILE A 691 -28.00 14.68 4.70
C ILE A 691 -28.68 13.76 3.66
N VAL A 692 -27.95 12.77 3.16
CA VAL A 692 -28.42 11.77 2.20
C VAL A 692 -29.57 10.94 2.78
N GLN A 693 -29.39 10.37 3.98
CA GLN A 693 -30.43 9.56 4.63
C GLN A 693 -31.63 10.40 5.09
N GLY A 694 -31.43 11.68 5.40
CA GLY A 694 -32.50 12.62 5.75
C GLY A 694 -33.46 12.84 4.58
N SER A 695 -32.93 13.15 3.39
CA SER A 695 -33.74 13.23 2.16
C SER A 695 -34.39 11.89 1.79
N ALA A 696 -33.63 10.79 1.81
CA ALA A 696 -34.20 9.46 1.55
C ALA A 696 -35.31 9.06 2.54
N THR A 697 -35.31 9.60 3.77
CA THR A 697 -36.39 9.40 4.74
C THR A 697 -37.58 10.32 4.45
N SER A 698 -37.36 11.55 3.96
CA SER A 698 -38.47 12.45 3.58
C SER A 698 -39.34 11.89 2.45
N HIS A 699 -38.81 11.07 1.55
CA HIS A 699 -39.59 10.43 0.48
C HIS A 699 -40.57 9.34 0.97
N MET A 700 -40.48 8.94 2.26
CA MET A 700 -41.28 7.85 2.85
C MET A 700 -42.38 8.32 3.82
N VAL A 701 -42.62 9.63 3.91
CA VAL A 701 -43.49 10.24 4.95
C VAL A 701 -44.45 11.29 4.34
N PRO A 702 -45.55 11.67 5.03
CA PRO A 702 -46.51 12.65 4.49
C PRO A 702 -45.86 13.99 4.15
N VAL A 703 -46.34 14.66 3.09
CA VAL A 703 -45.71 15.85 2.48
C VAL A 703 -45.32 16.93 3.50
N GLU A 704 -46.23 17.32 4.40
CA GLU A 704 -45.96 18.31 5.45
C GLU A 704 -44.78 17.96 6.37
N GLN A 705 -44.53 16.66 6.57
CA GLN A 705 -43.44 16.13 7.38
C GLN A 705 -42.19 15.87 6.54
N ALA A 706 -42.36 15.57 5.24
CA ALA A 706 -41.28 15.44 4.27
C ALA A 706 -40.58 16.78 4.04
N ASP A 707 -41.33 17.85 3.76
CA ASP A 707 -40.81 19.20 3.56
C ASP A 707 -40.08 19.69 4.82
N ALA A 708 -40.72 19.54 5.98
CA ALA A 708 -40.14 19.90 7.26
C ALA A 708 -38.82 19.16 7.57
N LEU A 709 -38.71 17.88 7.19
CA LEU A 709 -37.47 17.13 7.33
C LEU A 709 -36.41 17.59 6.31
N ALA A 710 -36.78 17.74 5.04
CA ALA A 710 -35.89 18.13 3.96
C ALA A 710 -35.25 19.51 4.20
N ASP A 711 -36.02 20.48 4.70
CA ASP A 711 -35.50 21.83 4.99
C ASP A 711 -34.59 21.86 6.23
N ASN A 712 -34.90 21.10 7.28
CA ASN A 712 -34.00 20.95 8.43
C ASN A 712 -32.69 20.22 8.05
N VAL A 713 -32.77 19.26 7.13
CA VAL A 713 -31.60 18.58 6.55
C VAL A 713 -30.72 19.53 5.73
N LYS A 714 -31.33 20.34 4.84
CA LYS A 714 -30.61 21.38 4.09
C LYS A 714 -29.97 22.41 5.01
N ALA A 715 -30.69 22.87 6.04
CA ALA A 715 -30.17 23.79 7.05
C ALA A 715 -28.98 23.19 7.83
N CYS A 716 -29.04 21.90 8.20
CA CYS A 716 -27.94 21.19 8.85
C CYS A 716 -26.67 21.19 7.97
N GLY A 717 -26.80 20.89 6.67
CA GLY A 717 -25.68 20.96 5.73
C GLY A 717 -25.13 22.37 5.55
N ALA A 718 -25.98 23.38 5.44
CA ALA A 718 -25.56 24.78 5.35
C ALA A 718 -24.77 25.24 6.59
N VAL A 719 -25.22 24.86 7.79
CA VAL A 719 -24.50 25.15 9.05
C VAL A 719 -23.16 24.40 9.11
N ALA A 720 -23.08 23.17 8.61
CA ALA A 720 -21.83 22.42 8.51
C ALA A 720 -20.82 23.06 7.55
N LEU A 721 -21.27 23.60 6.41
CA LEU A 721 -20.41 24.36 5.49
C LEU A 721 -19.88 25.66 6.13
N VAL A 722 -20.72 26.40 6.87
CA VAL A 722 -20.28 27.59 7.61
C VAL A 722 -19.21 27.24 8.65
N LEU A 723 -19.38 26.15 9.40
CA LEU A 723 -18.39 25.67 10.36
C LEU A 723 -17.06 25.30 9.66
N LEU A 724 -17.10 24.60 8.52
CA LEU A 724 -15.90 24.24 7.75
C LEU A 724 -15.17 25.48 7.19
N CYS A 725 -15.89 26.54 6.82
CA CYS A 725 -15.28 27.82 6.45
C CYS A 725 -14.58 28.50 7.64
N GLN A 726 -15.21 28.55 8.82
CA GLN A 726 -14.58 29.09 10.04
C GLN A 726 -13.32 28.31 10.45
N LEU A 727 -13.29 27.00 10.23
CA LEU A 727 -12.10 26.19 10.49
C LEU A 727 -10.99 26.37 9.43
N LYS A 728 -11.29 26.91 8.24
CA LYS A 728 -10.34 27.10 7.14
C LYS A 728 -9.46 28.35 7.32
N GLU A 729 -9.94 29.32 8.09
CA GLU A 729 -9.29 30.60 8.34
C GLU A 729 -8.52 30.57 9.67
N GLN A 730 -7.27 31.04 9.66
CA GLN A 730 -6.40 30.94 10.84
C GLN A 730 -6.85 31.87 11.98
N GLU A 731 -7.53 32.97 11.64
CA GLU A 731 -8.04 33.98 12.57
C GLU A 731 -9.36 33.57 13.24
N SER A 732 -10.22 32.79 12.56
CA SER A 732 -11.54 32.37 13.07
C SER A 732 -11.59 30.92 13.57
N MET A 733 -10.54 30.11 13.35
CA MET A 733 -10.36 28.77 13.93
C MET A 733 -10.65 28.71 15.44
N GLY A 734 -10.10 29.64 16.22
CA GLY A 734 -10.28 29.68 17.68
C GLY A 734 -11.71 30.03 18.14
N THR A 735 -12.53 30.63 17.27
CA THR A 735 -13.90 31.09 17.58
C THR A 735 -14.99 30.29 16.88
N ALA A 736 -14.63 29.34 16.00
CA ALA A 736 -15.55 28.43 15.33
C ALA A 736 -16.49 27.70 16.30
N ASP A 737 -17.81 27.77 16.08
CA ASP A 737 -18.81 27.26 17.04
C ASP A 737 -19.57 26.03 16.53
N CYS A 738 -19.34 24.91 17.20
CA CYS A 738 -20.02 23.64 16.93
C CYS A 738 -21.45 23.55 17.49
N SER A 739 -21.89 24.49 18.35
CA SER A 739 -23.19 24.43 19.03
C SER A 739 -24.38 24.43 18.06
N ARG A 740 -24.32 25.30 17.04
CA ARG A 740 -25.35 25.46 16.01
C ARG A 740 -25.57 24.18 15.21
N LEU A 741 -24.49 23.44 14.96
CA LEU A 741 -24.56 22.19 14.18
C LEU A 741 -25.08 21.02 15.02
N ARG A 742 -24.73 20.95 16.31
CA ARG A 742 -25.37 19.99 17.23
C ARG A 742 -26.87 20.24 17.29
N ALA A 743 -27.32 21.47 17.52
CA ALA A 743 -28.74 21.83 17.53
C ALA A 743 -29.49 21.49 16.22
N ALA A 744 -28.84 21.64 15.05
CA ALA A 744 -29.41 21.22 13.77
C ALA A 744 -29.53 19.69 13.65
N LEU A 745 -28.49 18.94 14.03
CA LEU A 745 -28.51 17.47 14.07
C LEU A 745 -29.55 16.93 15.07
N ASP A 746 -29.65 17.52 16.25
CA ASP A 746 -30.66 17.21 17.27
C ASP A 746 -32.08 17.45 16.74
N THR A 747 -32.28 18.51 15.94
CA THR A 747 -33.58 18.80 15.32
C THR A 747 -33.95 17.77 14.25
N VAL A 748 -33.01 17.39 13.37
CA VAL A 748 -33.21 16.32 12.37
C VAL A 748 -33.46 14.97 13.08
N MET A 749 -32.75 14.69 14.18
CA MET A 749 -32.95 13.49 14.99
C MET A 749 -34.36 13.46 15.60
N ALA A 750 -34.80 14.54 16.25
CA ALA A 750 -36.12 14.67 16.87
C ALA A 750 -37.28 14.69 15.85
N LEU A 751 -37.02 14.99 14.58
CA LEU A 751 -37.97 14.74 13.49
C LEU A 751 -37.99 13.24 13.13
N GLY A 752 -36.83 12.62 12.92
CA GLY A 752 -36.71 11.18 12.69
C GLY A 752 -37.40 10.33 13.76
N GLU A 753 -37.29 10.68 15.04
CA GLU A 753 -37.96 9.95 16.13
C GLU A 753 -39.50 10.01 16.05
N LYS A 754 -40.07 11.11 15.56
CA LYS A 754 -41.52 11.27 15.35
C LYS A 754 -42.02 10.47 14.14
N LEU A 755 -41.14 10.21 13.18
CA LEU A 755 -41.41 9.49 11.94
C LEU A 755 -41.28 7.96 12.06
N ARG A 756 -40.95 7.44 13.24
CA ARG A 756 -40.93 6.00 13.53
C ARG A 756 -42.32 5.39 13.32
N PRO A 757 -42.45 4.31 12.52
CA PRO A 757 -43.73 3.62 12.34
C PRO A 757 -44.27 3.11 13.68
N ARG A 758 -45.44 3.62 14.09
CA ARG A 758 -46.24 3.02 15.16
C ARG A 758 -46.91 1.78 14.56
N GLY A 759 -46.30 0.62 14.77
CA GLY A 759 -46.75 -0.64 14.20
C GLY A 759 -48.20 -0.97 14.60
N LEU A 760 -48.91 -1.64 13.70
CA LEU A 760 -50.27 -2.15 13.93
C LEU A 760 -50.32 -2.98 15.22
N GLU A 761 -51.37 -2.76 16.02
CA GLU A 761 -51.54 -3.39 17.34
C GLU A 761 -52.03 -4.85 17.26
N LEU A 762 -51.29 -5.70 16.53
CA LEU A 762 -51.25 -7.13 16.86
C LEU A 762 -50.74 -7.25 18.29
N GLN A 763 -51.47 -7.96 19.15
CA GLN A 763 -51.21 -7.96 20.58
C GLN A 763 -49.83 -8.55 20.88
N GLN A 764 -48.89 -7.67 21.24
CA GLN A 764 -47.46 -7.98 21.32
C GLN A 764 -47.13 -9.10 22.34
N GLY A 765 -48.04 -9.44 23.24
CA GLY A 765 -47.90 -10.56 24.17
C GLY A 765 -47.99 -11.95 23.53
N GLU A 766 -48.72 -12.11 22.42
CA GLU A 766 -49.04 -13.43 21.83
C GLU A 766 -48.03 -13.91 20.77
N LEU A 767 -47.31 -12.97 20.13
CA LEU A 767 -46.30 -13.26 19.11
C LEU A 767 -45.26 -14.31 19.55
N GLY A 768 -44.89 -14.32 20.83
CA GLY A 768 -43.91 -15.27 21.38
C GLY A 768 -44.43 -16.71 21.52
N ASP A 769 -45.74 -16.91 21.71
CA ASP A 769 -46.34 -18.25 21.69
C ASP A 769 -46.51 -18.74 20.25
N LEU A 770 -46.86 -17.83 19.33
CA LEU A 770 -47.11 -18.12 17.93
C LEU A 770 -45.86 -18.64 17.19
N VAL A 771 -44.65 -18.17 17.54
CA VAL A 771 -43.39 -18.75 17.00
C VAL A 771 -43.25 -20.23 17.38
N GLU A 772 -43.39 -20.56 18.66
CA GLU A 772 -43.18 -21.91 19.17
C GLU A 772 -44.28 -22.86 18.68
N GLN A 773 -45.53 -22.39 18.62
CA GLN A 773 -46.66 -23.09 18.00
C GLN A 773 -46.38 -23.41 16.54
N GLU A 774 -45.95 -22.44 15.73
CA GLU A 774 -45.84 -22.65 14.29
C GLU A 774 -44.57 -23.41 13.88
N MET A 775 -43.48 -23.27 14.64
CA MET A 775 -42.30 -24.15 14.52
C MET A 775 -42.66 -25.60 14.89
N ALA A 776 -43.51 -25.82 15.90
CA ALA A 776 -44.00 -27.15 16.25
C ALA A 776 -44.96 -27.72 15.18
N ALA A 777 -45.90 -26.91 14.68
CA ALA A 777 -46.80 -27.31 13.60
C ALA A 777 -46.04 -27.67 12.30
N THR A 778 -45.00 -26.89 11.97
CA THR A 778 -44.10 -27.15 10.84
C THR A 778 -43.35 -28.47 11.02
N SER A 779 -42.82 -28.74 12.21
CA SER A 779 -42.18 -30.02 12.53
C SER A 779 -43.15 -31.19 12.39
N ALA A 780 -44.37 -31.06 12.91
CA ALA A 780 -45.40 -32.10 12.81
C ALA A 780 -45.87 -32.34 11.36
N ALA A 781 -45.93 -31.30 10.53
CA ALA A 781 -46.23 -31.42 9.10
C ALA A 781 -45.14 -32.22 8.37
N VAL A 782 -43.86 -31.95 8.66
CA VAL A 782 -42.72 -32.70 8.08
C VAL A 782 -42.67 -34.16 8.56
N GLU A 783 -43.02 -34.43 9.82
CA GLU A 783 -43.11 -35.80 10.33
C GLU A 783 -44.29 -36.58 9.74
N SER A 784 -45.45 -35.94 9.58
CA SER A 784 -46.62 -36.52 8.90
C SER A 784 -46.33 -36.79 7.42
N ALA A 785 -45.64 -35.86 6.75
CA ALA A 785 -45.16 -36.03 5.38
C ALA A 785 -44.22 -37.24 5.24
N ALA A 786 -43.21 -37.37 6.11
CA ALA A 786 -42.32 -38.53 6.12
C ALA A 786 -43.06 -39.86 6.31
N ALA A 787 -43.98 -39.94 7.28
CA ALA A 787 -44.78 -41.14 7.55
C ALA A 787 -45.68 -41.53 6.37
N ARG A 788 -46.26 -40.56 5.65
CA ARG A 788 -47.01 -40.81 4.40
C ARG A 788 -46.12 -41.40 3.30
N ILE A 789 -44.87 -40.94 3.15
CA ILE A 789 -43.93 -41.51 2.17
C ILE A 789 -43.59 -42.97 2.51
N GLU A 790 -43.36 -43.29 3.78
CA GLU A 790 -43.16 -44.68 4.22
C GLU A 790 -44.39 -45.56 3.96
N GLU A 791 -45.61 -45.04 4.17
CA GLU A 791 -46.83 -45.77 3.84
C GLU A 791 -46.97 -46.01 2.33
N MET A 792 -46.64 -45.02 1.49
CA MET A 792 -46.63 -45.17 0.02
C MET A 792 -45.58 -46.18 -0.46
N LEU A 793 -44.38 -46.19 0.14
CA LEU A 793 -43.31 -47.12 -0.20
C LEU A 793 -43.74 -48.57 0.07
N ASN A 794 -44.36 -48.80 1.22
CA ASN A 794 -44.87 -50.12 1.60
C ASN A 794 -46.09 -50.55 0.74
N LYS A 795 -46.94 -49.61 0.30
CA LYS A 795 -48.03 -49.89 -0.65
C LYS A 795 -47.51 -50.23 -2.05
N SER A 796 -46.56 -49.46 -2.59
CA SER A 796 -45.99 -49.71 -3.92
C SER A 796 -45.34 -51.08 -3.99
N ARG A 797 -44.53 -51.46 -2.99
CA ARG A 797 -43.93 -52.81 -2.84
C ARG A 797 -44.93 -53.98 -2.84
N ALA A 798 -46.20 -53.73 -2.53
CA ALA A 798 -47.24 -54.76 -2.43
C ALA A 798 -48.17 -54.79 -3.66
N VAL A 799 -48.08 -53.82 -4.57
CA VAL A 799 -49.05 -53.59 -5.66
C VAL A 799 -48.38 -53.41 -7.03
N ASP A 800 -47.23 -52.74 -7.08
CA ASP A 800 -46.45 -52.56 -8.30
C ASP A 800 -45.50 -53.75 -8.54
N THR A 801 -45.17 -54.02 -9.81
CA THR A 801 -44.21 -55.07 -10.19
C THR A 801 -43.33 -54.64 -11.35
N GLY A 802 -42.11 -55.17 -11.43
CA GLY A 802 -41.14 -54.84 -12.48
C GLY A 802 -40.67 -53.39 -12.42
N ILE A 803 -40.34 -52.82 -13.59
CA ILE A 803 -39.74 -51.48 -13.73
C ILE A 803 -40.54 -50.39 -12.99
N LYS A 804 -41.88 -50.45 -12.99
CA LYS A 804 -42.73 -49.49 -12.25
C LYS A 804 -42.46 -49.49 -10.74
N MET A 805 -42.20 -50.66 -10.15
CA MET A 805 -41.88 -50.79 -8.72
C MET A 805 -40.51 -50.17 -8.43
N GLU A 806 -39.48 -50.48 -9.23
CA GLU A 806 -38.12 -49.96 -9.07
C GLU A 806 -38.06 -48.42 -9.23
N VAL A 807 -38.86 -47.88 -10.14
CA VAL A 807 -39.04 -46.43 -10.33
C VAL A 807 -39.73 -45.80 -9.12
N ASN A 808 -40.86 -46.36 -8.67
CA ASN A 808 -41.61 -45.83 -7.54
C ASN A 808 -40.81 -45.89 -6.22
N GLU A 809 -40.07 -46.97 -5.97
CA GLU A 809 -39.17 -47.07 -4.82
C GLU A 809 -38.08 -46.00 -4.84
N ARG A 810 -37.44 -45.77 -5.99
CA ARG A 810 -36.34 -44.79 -6.14
C ARG A 810 -36.82 -43.36 -5.88
N ILE A 811 -37.97 -42.98 -6.43
CA ILE A 811 -38.60 -41.68 -6.15
C ILE A 811 -38.90 -41.56 -4.66
N LEU A 812 -39.65 -42.50 -4.09
CA LEU A 812 -40.11 -42.41 -2.69
C LEU A 812 -38.94 -42.37 -1.70
N ALA A 813 -37.89 -43.18 -1.91
CA ALA A 813 -36.68 -43.13 -1.09
C ALA A 813 -36.01 -41.74 -1.11
N SER A 814 -35.87 -41.13 -2.29
CA SER A 814 -35.31 -39.78 -2.41
C SER A 814 -36.17 -38.71 -1.71
N CYS A 815 -37.50 -38.86 -1.73
CA CYS A 815 -38.41 -37.99 -0.99
C CYS A 815 -38.31 -38.19 0.54
N THR A 816 -38.09 -39.43 1.02
CA THR A 816 -37.80 -39.71 2.44
C THR A 816 -36.53 -39.01 2.89
N ASP A 817 -35.44 -39.10 2.12
CA ASP A 817 -34.18 -38.41 2.42
C ASP A 817 -34.37 -36.87 2.50
N LEU A 818 -35.18 -36.31 1.60
CA LEU A 818 -35.53 -34.88 1.62
C LEU A 818 -36.35 -34.50 2.87
N MET A 819 -37.37 -35.26 3.24
CA MET A 819 -38.12 -35.00 4.49
C MET A 819 -37.22 -35.11 5.72
N GLN A 820 -36.32 -36.10 5.78
CA GLN A 820 -35.40 -36.27 6.90
C GLN A 820 -34.37 -35.12 6.98
N ALA A 821 -33.85 -34.63 5.84
CA ALA A 821 -32.99 -33.45 5.81
C ALA A 821 -33.72 -32.20 6.30
N ILE A 822 -34.99 -32.01 5.90
CA ILE A 822 -35.81 -30.86 6.31
C ILE A 822 -36.19 -30.95 7.79
N LYS A 823 -36.48 -32.15 8.32
CA LYS A 823 -36.69 -32.37 9.76
C LYS A 823 -35.48 -31.91 10.58
N VAL A 824 -34.27 -32.26 10.16
CA VAL A 824 -33.02 -31.81 10.81
C VAL A 824 -32.85 -30.29 10.70
N LEU A 825 -33.29 -29.66 9.60
CA LEU A 825 -33.25 -28.20 9.41
C LEU A 825 -34.22 -27.46 10.35
N VAL A 826 -35.49 -27.89 10.42
CA VAL A 826 -36.51 -27.27 11.29
C VAL A 826 -36.09 -27.36 12.76
N LEU A 827 -35.59 -28.53 13.20
CA LEU A 827 -35.04 -28.70 14.55
C LEU A 827 -33.80 -27.83 14.80
N SER A 828 -32.88 -27.72 13.82
CA SER A 828 -31.70 -26.85 13.95
C SER A 828 -32.04 -25.35 13.97
N SER A 829 -33.12 -24.95 13.30
CA SER A 829 -33.64 -23.58 13.38
C SER A 829 -34.25 -23.31 14.75
N LYS A 830 -35.05 -24.24 15.29
CA LYS A 830 -35.60 -24.15 16.65
C LYS A 830 -34.52 -24.09 17.73
N ASP A 831 -33.47 -24.90 17.61
CA ASP A 831 -32.30 -24.84 18.49
C ASP A 831 -31.61 -23.47 18.44
N LEU A 832 -31.39 -22.92 17.23
CA LEU A 832 -30.79 -21.59 17.07
C LEU A 832 -31.69 -20.46 17.61
N GLN A 833 -33.01 -20.54 17.44
CA GLN A 833 -33.94 -19.55 17.99
C GLN A 833 -33.87 -19.47 19.52
N ARG A 834 -33.71 -20.63 20.18
CA ARG A 834 -33.49 -20.70 21.64
C ARG A 834 -32.18 -20.01 22.04
N ASP A 835 -31.06 -20.31 21.38
CA ASP A 835 -29.77 -19.62 21.61
C ASP A 835 -29.89 -18.09 21.46
N ILE A 836 -30.58 -17.61 20.41
CA ILE A 836 -30.80 -16.18 20.14
C ILE A 836 -31.59 -15.51 21.27
N VAL A 837 -32.64 -16.17 21.77
CA VAL A 837 -33.46 -15.65 22.87
C VAL A 837 -32.70 -15.67 24.19
N GLU A 838 -31.96 -16.74 24.48
CA GLU A 838 -31.19 -16.87 25.73
C GLU A 838 -30.03 -15.86 25.80
N SER A 839 -29.31 -15.67 24.69
CA SER A 839 -28.24 -14.67 24.58
C SER A 839 -28.77 -13.22 24.53
N GLY A 840 -29.93 -12.99 23.90
CA GLY A 840 -30.48 -11.65 23.67
C GLY A 840 -31.43 -11.10 24.75
N ARG A 841 -31.83 -11.88 25.77
CA ARG A 841 -32.87 -11.48 26.75
C ARG A 841 -32.44 -10.42 27.76
N GLY A 842 -31.21 -10.47 28.26
CA GLY A 842 -30.86 -9.78 29.50
C GLY A 842 -31.81 -10.19 30.63
N ALA A 843 -32.58 -9.24 31.17
CA ALA A 843 -33.61 -9.50 32.20
C ALA A 843 -35.05 -9.69 31.66
N ALA A 844 -35.27 -9.62 30.35
CA ALA A 844 -36.61 -9.71 29.74
C ALA A 844 -37.16 -11.15 29.67
N SER A 845 -38.46 -11.32 29.46
CA SER A 845 -39.05 -12.62 29.08
C SER A 845 -38.82 -12.99 27.60
N MET A 846 -38.99 -14.28 27.27
CA MET A 846 -38.94 -14.77 25.89
C MET A 846 -40.04 -14.13 25.01
N LYS A 847 -41.24 -13.93 25.56
CA LYS A 847 -42.35 -13.25 24.86
C LYS A 847 -42.01 -11.80 24.56
N GLU A 848 -41.48 -11.06 25.54
CA GLU A 848 -40.98 -9.70 25.33
C GLU A 848 -39.86 -9.62 24.29
N PHE A 849 -38.98 -10.61 24.19
CA PHE A 849 -37.92 -10.61 23.17
C PHE A 849 -38.52 -10.69 21.76
N TYR A 850 -39.47 -11.60 21.52
CA TYR A 850 -40.16 -11.69 20.24
C TYR A 850 -41.06 -10.46 19.96
N ALA A 851 -41.69 -9.90 20.99
CA ALA A 851 -42.46 -8.65 20.91
C ALA A 851 -41.59 -7.46 20.45
N LYS A 852 -40.44 -7.25 21.10
CA LYS A 852 -39.46 -6.18 20.80
C LYS A 852 -38.80 -6.34 19.43
N ASN A 853 -38.99 -7.48 18.76
CA ASN A 853 -38.46 -7.79 17.43
C ASN A 853 -39.56 -8.16 16.42
N SER A 854 -40.80 -7.68 16.61
CA SER A 854 -42.01 -8.11 15.87
C SER A 854 -41.82 -8.43 14.39
N ARG A 855 -41.29 -7.50 13.57
CA ARG A 855 -41.09 -7.73 12.11
C ARG A 855 -40.16 -8.90 11.77
N TRP A 856 -39.17 -9.19 12.62
CA TRP A 856 -38.32 -10.38 12.48
C TRP A 856 -39.08 -11.65 12.90
N THR A 857 -39.84 -11.57 13.99
CA THR A 857 -40.72 -12.64 14.48
C THR A 857 -41.78 -13.04 13.44
N GLU A 858 -42.40 -12.06 12.77
CA GLU A 858 -43.39 -12.26 11.70
C GLU A 858 -42.77 -12.95 10.47
N GLY A 859 -41.61 -12.48 10.00
CA GLY A 859 -40.88 -13.11 8.90
C GLY A 859 -40.43 -14.55 9.21
N LEU A 860 -40.07 -14.82 10.47
CA LEU A 860 -39.71 -16.16 10.95
C LEU A 860 -40.92 -17.12 10.96
N ILE A 861 -42.07 -16.66 11.46
CA ILE A 861 -43.34 -17.43 11.41
C ILE A 861 -43.75 -17.70 9.96
N SER A 862 -43.68 -16.69 9.08
CA SER A 862 -44.04 -16.81 7.67
C SER A 862 -43.18 -17.85 6.94
N ALA A 863 -41.85 -17.79 7.12
CA ALA A 863 -40.94 -18.75 6.52
C ALA A 863 -41.13 -20.19 7.07
N SER A 864 -41.51 -20.34 8.34
CA SER A 864 -41.85 -21.65 8.90
C SER A 864 -43.10 -22.25 8.25
N LYS A 865 -44.17 -21.45 8.11
CA LYS A 865 -45.42 -21.85 7.41
C LYS A 865 -45.17 -22.34 5.98
N ALA A 866 -44.31 -21.64 5.24
CA ALA A 866 -43.94 -22.02 3.88
C ALA A 866 -43.30 -23.42 3.80
N VAL A 867 -42.40 -23.74 4.74
CA VAL A 867 -41.77 -25.07 4.83
C VAL A 867 -42.80 -26.17 5.14
N GLY A 868 -43.72 -25.93 6.07
CA GLY A 868 -44.77 -26.92 6.42
C GLY A 868 -45.75 -27.18 5.28
N TRP A 869 -46.14 -26.13 4.54
CA TRP A 869 -46.95 -26.26 3.33
C TRP A 869 -46.20 -27.00 2.22
N GLY A 870 -44.96 -26.62 1.93
CA GLY A 870 -44.12 -27.28 0.91
C GLY A 870 -43.90 -28.77 1.18
N ALA A 871 -43.72 -29.16 2.44
CA ALA A 871 -43.62 -30.58 2.85
C ALA A 871 -44.90 -31.38 2.53
N THR A 872 -46.07 -30.75 2.67
CA THR A 872 -47.36 -31.38 2.31
C THR A 872 -47.47 -31.53 0.80
N MET A 873 -47.19 -30.47 0.04
CA MET A 873 -47.28 -30.47 -1.43
C MET A 873 -46.32 -31.44 -2.10
N LEU A 874 -45.09 -31.60 -1.60
CA LEU A 874 -44.16 -32.61 -2.12
C LEU A 874 -44.73 -34.03 -1.99
N VAL A 875 -45.35 -34.36 -0.87
CA VAL A 875 -45.92 -35.68 -0.61
C VAL A 875 -47.17 -35.94 -1.44
N ASP A 876 -48.02 -34.93 -1.59
CA ASP A 876 -49.20 -35.05 -2.47
C ASP A 876 -48.79 -35.23 -3.94
N ALA A 877 -47.76 -34.51 -4.42
CA ALA A 877 -47.20 -34.70 -5.76
C ALA A 877 -46.58 -36.09 -5.93
N ALA A 878 -45.82 -36.58 -4.95
CA ALA A 878 -45.23 -37.92 -4.97
C ALA A 878 -46.30 -39.02 -5.00
N ASP A 879 -47.39 -38.86 -4.23
CA ASP A 879 -48.54 -39.78 -4.24
C ASP A 879 -49.20 -39.84 -5.62
N GLN A 880 -49.46 -38.68 -6.26
CA GLN A 880 -50.03 -38.66 -7.60
C GLN A 880 -49.10 -39.29 -8.65
N VAL A 881 -47.78 -39.08 -8.57
CA VAL A 881 -46.81 -39.72 -9.48
C VAL A 881 -46.79 -41.24 -9.30
N VAL A 882 -46.72 -41.75 -8.07
CA VAL A 882 -46.70 -43.20 -7.78
C VAL A 882 -48.01 -43.89 -8.22
N GLN A 883 -49.14 -43.20 -8.05
CA GLN A 883 -50.46 -43.63 -8.56
C GLN A 883 -50.61 -43.55 -10.10
N GLY A 884 -49.64 -42.98 -10.82
CA GLY A 884 -49.71 -42.80 -12.28
C GLY A 884 -50.71 -41.74 -12.74
N LYS A 885 -50.99 -40.74 -11.90
CA LYS A 885 -51.96 -39.65 -12.14
C LYS A 885 -51.32 -38.26 -12.21
N GLY A 886 -50.21 -38.07 -11.49
CA GLY A 886 -49.45 -36.84 -11.41
C GLY A 886 -48.34 -36.77 -12.44
N LYS A 887 -47.70 -35.60 -12.54
CA LYS A 887 -46.61 -35.35 -13.49
C LYS A 887 -45.24 -35.39 -12.80
N PHE A 888 -44.24 -35.93 -13.49
CA PHE A 888 -42.85 -35.87 -13.00
C PHE A 888 -42.37 -34.42 -12.85
N GLU A 889 -42.80 -33.50 -13.73
CA GLU A 889 -42.51 -32.06 -13.63
C GLU A 889 -43.11 -31.41 -12.38
N GLU A 890 -44.29 -31.84 -11.94
CA GLU A 890 -44.97 -31.32 -10.76
C GLU A 890 -44.19 -31.67 -9.48
N LEU A 891 -43.70 -32.91 -9.39
CA LEU A 891 -42.82 -33.35 -8.31
C LEU A 891 -41.47 -32.61 -8.30
N MET A 892 -40.87 -32.33 -9.47
CA MET A 892 -39.65 -31.52 -9.56
C MET A 892 -39.89 -30.08 -9.08
N VAL A 893 -41.00 -29.44 -9.47
CA VAL A 893 -41.35 -28.08 -9.02
C VAL A 893 -41.58 -28.04 -7.50
N CYS A 894 -42.35 -28.99 -6.93
CA CYS A 894 -42.54 -29.07 -5.47
C CYS A 894 -41.20 -29.29 -4.73
N SER A 895 -40.28 -30.06 -5.30
CA SER A 895 -38.93 -30.28 -4.74
C SER A 895 -38.06 -29.02 -4.72
N HIS A 896 -38.25 -28.11 -5.68
CA HIS A 896 -37.57 -26.81 -5.71
C HIS A 896 -38.23 -25.78 -4.79
N GLU A 897 -39.56 -25.72 -4.73
CA GLU A 897 -40.31 -24.76 -3.90
C GLU A 897 -40.09 -24.99 -2.40
N ILE A 898 -40.07 -26.25 -1.97
CA ILE A 898 -39.75 -26.60 -0.57
C ILE A 898 -38.29 -26.25 -0.22
N ALA A 899 -37.35 -26.41 -1.15
CA ALA A 899 -35.95 -26.00 -0.95
C ALA A 899 -35.84 -24.48 -0.80
N ALA A 900 -36.54 -23.70 -1.64
CA ALA A 900 -36.60 -22.24 -1.51
C ALA A 900 -37.21 -21.81 -0.16
N SER A 901 -38.30 -22.44 0.26
CA SER A 901 -38.95 -22.20 1.57
C SER A 901 -37.97 -22.44 2.74
N THR A 902 -37.20 -23.53 2.70
CA THR A 902 -36.21 -23.78 3.77
C THR A 902 -35.03 -22.81 3.73
N ALA A 903 -34.62 -22.31 2.57
CA ALA A 903 -33.61 -21.27 2.45
C ALA A 903 -34.11 -19.94 3.05
N GLN A 904 -35.39 -19.61 2.86
CA GLN A 904 -36.04 -18.45 3.51
C GLN A 904 -36.04 -18.59 5.04
N LEU A 905 -36.36 -19.78 5.58
CA LEU A 905 -36.33 -20.04 7.03
C LEU A 905 -34.91 -19.92 7.60
N VAL A 906 -33.88 -20.38 6.88
CA VAL A 906 -32.47 -20.21 7.25
C VAL A 906 -32.05 -18.73 7.22
N ALA A 907 -32.51 -17.97 6.23
CA ALA A 907 -32.25 -16.54 6.13
C ALA A 907 -32.89 -15.77 7.30
N ALA A 908 -34.17 -16.00 7.60
CA ALA A 908 -34.86 -15.41 8.74
C ALA A 908 -34.17 -15.76 10.08
N SER A 909 -33.79 -17.03 10.26
CA SER A 909 -33.08 -17.50 11.47
C SER A 909 -31.70 -16.85 11.67
N LYS A 910 -31.01 -16.48 10.57
CA LYS A 910 -29.66 -15.88 10.59
C LYS A 910 -29.64 -14.43 11.07
N VAL A 911 -30.73 -13.65 10.91
CA VAL A 911 -30.76 -12.18 11.13
C VAL A 911 -30.34 -11.76 12.55
N LYS A 912 -30.68 -12.56 13.56
CA LYS A 912 -30.41 -12.26 14.98
C LYS A 912 -29.38 -13.21 15.62
N ALA A 913 -28.77 -14.09 14.82
CA ALA A 913 -27.80 -15.07 15.27
C ALA A 913 -26.40 -14.47 15.45
N ASP A 914 -25.67 -14.90 16.48
CA ASP A 914 -24.22 -14.67 16.55
C ASP A 914 -23.53 -15.42 15.39
N LYS A 915 -22.54 -14.77 14.77
CA LYS A 915 -21.79 -15.29 13.63
C LYS A 915 -21.02 -16.56 13.98
N ASP A 916 -20.60 -16.67 15.24
CA ASP A 916 -19.80 -17.78 15.77
C ASP A 916 -20.66 -18.84 16.52
N SER A 917 -21.99 -18.76 16.45
CA SER A 917 -22.90 -19.74 17.07
C SER A 917 -22.72 -21.16 16.46
N PRO A 918 -22.57 -22.21 17.29
CA PRO A 918 -22.49 -23.58 16.80
C PRO A 918 -23.80 -24.05 16.16
N ASN A 919 -24.95 -23.60 16.68
CA ASN A 919 -26.26 -23.93 16.09
C ASN A 919 -26.50 -23.20 14.75
N LEU A 920 -25.92 -22.01 14.54
CA LEU A 920 -25.90 -21.38 13.21
C LEU A 920 -25.06 -22.17 12.21
N SER A 921 -23.94 -22.76 12.64
CA SER A 921 -23.14 -23.68 11.82
C SER A 921 -23.93 -24.95 11.46
N ARG A 922 -24.59 -25.57 12.45
CA ARG A 922 -25.45 -26.75 12.29
C ARG A 922 -26.62 -26.49 11.32
N LEU A 923 -27.29 -25.34 11.45
CA LEU A 923 -28.37 -24.93 10.55
C LEU A 923 -27.89 -24.76 9.09
N ARG A 924 -26.70 -24.17 8.88
CA ARG A 924 -26.08 -24.08 7.55
C ARG A 924 -25.72 -25.45 6.97
N GLN A 925 -25.32 -26.42 7.81
CA GLN A 925 -25.07 -27.79 7.37
C GLN A 925 -26.38 -28.50 6.98
N ALA A 926 -27.44 -28.36 7.77
CA ALA A 926 -28.76 -28.90 7.46
C ALA A 926 -29.32 -28.33 6.14
N SER A 927 -29.17 -27.02 5.92
CA SER A 927 -29.54 -26.34 4.66
C SER A 927 -28.86 -26.96 3.44
N LYS A 928 -27.55 -27.27 3.50
CA LYS A 928 -26.85 -27.98 2.42
C LYS A 928 -27.39 -29.40 2.21
N GLY A 929 -27.71 -30.11 3.29
CA GLY A 929 -28.34 -31.44 3.22
C GLY A 929 -29.67 -31.42 2.47
N VAL A 930 -30.53 -30.43 2.73
CA VAL A 930 -31.78 -30.22 1.99
C VAL A 930 -31.52 -29.97 0.50
N THR A 931 -30.57 -29.09 0.15
CA THR A 931 -30.23 -28.83 -1.26
C THR A 931 -29.73 -30.10 -1.99
N GLN A 932 -28.93 -30.93 -1.31
CA GLN A 932 -28.46 -32.20 -1.88
C GLN A 932 -29.60 -33.23 -2.04
N ALA A 933 -30.49 -33.34 -1.06
CA ALA A 933 -31.63 -34.24 -1.14
C ALA A 933 -32.64 -33.82 -2.22
N THR A 934 -32.92 -32.51 -2.37
CA THR A 934 -33.72 -31.97 -3.50
C THR A 934 -33.11 -32.34 -4.85
N ALA A 935 -31.79 -32.24 -5.02
CA ALA A 935 -31.12 -32.67 -6.24
C ALA A 935 -31.27 -34.20 -6.47
N GLY A 936 -31.25 -34.99 -5.39
CA GLY A 936 -31.55 -36.43 -5.43
C GLY A 936 -32.97 -36.76 -5.89
N VAL A 937 -33.99 -36.01 -5.43
CA VAL A 937 -35.38 -36.16 -5.90
C VAL A 937 -35.49 -35.81 -7.38
N VAL A 938 -34.94 -34.66 -7.80
CA VAL A 938 -34.98 -34.23 -9.21
C VAL A 938 -34.27 -35.23 -10.13
N ALA A 939 -33.09 -35.73 -9.74
CA ALA A 939 -32.37 -36.75 -10.50
C ALA A 939 -33.14 -38.08 -10.59
N SER A 940 -33.71 -38.55 -9.48
CA SER A 940 -34.54 -39.77 -9.45
C SER A 940 -35.79 -39.62 -10.31
N THR A 941 -36.39 -38.43 -10.31
CA THR A 941 -37.61 -38.08 -11.06
C THR A 941 -37.33 -37.96 -12.56
N LYS A 942 -36.20 -37.40 -12.99
CA LYS A 942 -35.77 -37.39 -14.41
C LYS A 942 -35.42 -38.81 -14.91
N SER A 943 -34.71 -39.59 -14.09
CA SER A 943 -34.38 -41.00 -14.39
C SER A 943 -35.64 -41.86 -14.55
N ALA A 944 -36.62 -41.67 -13.67
CA ALA A 944 -37.92 -42.33 -13.73
C ALA A 944 -38.70 -42.00 -15.02
N LYS A 945 -38.69 -40.72 -15.43
CA LYS A 945 -39.37 -40.25 -16.63
C LYS A 945 -38.84 -40.95 -17.89
N SER A 946 -37.53 -40.92 -18.14
CA SER A 946 -36.94 -41.60 -19.33
C SER A 946 -37.22 -43.11 -19.30
N GLN A 947 -37.04 -43.78 -18.15
CA GLN A 947 -37.28 -45.22 -18.03
C GLN A 947 -38.75 -45.66 -18.29
N ILE A 948 -39.68 -44.71 -18.36
CA ILE A 948 -41.07 -44.95 -18.77
C ILE A 948 -41.28 -44.53 -20.24
N GLU A 949 -40.79 -43.35 -20.65
CA GLU A 949 -40.93 -42.82 -22.02
C GLU A 949 -40.19 -43.67 -23.07
N ASP A 950 -39.03 -44.26 -22.74
CA ASP A 950 -38.25 -45.14 -23.62
C ASP A 950 -38.99 -46.44 -24.02
N THR A 951 -40.18 -46.70 -23.46
CA THR A 951 -41.04 -47.83 -23.84
C THR A 951 -41.85 -47.56 -25.12
N GLU A 952 -42.08 -46.29 -25.51
CA GLU A 952 -42.87 -45.91 -26.70
C GLU A 952 -42.02 -45.80 -27.98
N THR A 953 -41.20 -46.82 -28.27
CA THR A 953 -40.37 -46.85 -29.49
C THR A 953 -41.22 -46.84 -30.77
N MET A 954 -41.04 -45.84 -31.63
CA MET A 954 -41.81 -45.70 -32.88
C MET A 954 -41.49 -46.80 -33.90
N ASP A 955 -42.43 -47.72 -34.13
CA ASP A 955 -42.35 -48.71 -35.19
C ASP A 955 -42.82 -48.13 -36.55
N PHE A 956 -41.90 -48.05 -37.50
CA PHE A 956 -42.15 -47.62 -38.88
C PHE A 956 -42.30 -48.79 -39.88
N SER A 957 -42.24 -50.04 -39.43
CA SER A 957 -42.13 -51.24 -40.28
C SER A 957 -43.32 -51.45 -41.25
N ALA A 958 -44.49 -50.90 -40.91
CA ALA A 958 -45.72 -51.01 -41.69
C ALA A 958 -46.11 -49.73 -42.47
N THR A 959 -45.30 -48.67 -42.41
CA THR A 959 -45.73 -47.32 -42.82
C THR A 959 -45.22 -46.93 -44.22
N THR A 960 -46.11 -46.53 -45.13
CA THR A 960 -45.71 -46.09 -46.48
C THR A 960 -45.10 -44.69 -46.49
N LEU A 961 -44.22 -44.39 -47.47
CA LEU A 961 -43.56 -43.08 -47.61
C LEU A 961 -44.53 -41.89 -47.60
N THR A 962 -45.72 -42.03 -48.16
CA THR A 962 -46.76 -40.98 -48.17
C THR A 962 -47.41 -40.80 -46.79
N GLN A 963 -47.55 -41.86 -46.01
CA GLN A 963 -48.00 -41.78 -44.61
C GLN A 963 -46.91 -41.17 -43.73
N ILE A 964 -45.64 -41.55 -43.91
CA ILE A 964 -44.50 -40.94 -43.18
C ILE A 964 -44.44 -39.43 -43.44
N LYS A 965 -44.51 -38.99 -44.71
CA LYS A 965 -44.55 -37.55 -45.04
C LYS A 965 -45.77 -36.82 -44.47
N ARG A 966 -46.91 -37.49 -44.34
CA ARG A 966 -48.07 -36.92 -43.67
C ARG A 966 -47.82 -36.78 -42.17
N GLN A 967 -47.31 -37.81 -41.51
CA GLN A 967 -46.94 -37.78 -40.09
C GLN A 967 -45.85 -36.73 -39.81
N GLU A 968 -44.91 -36.53 -40.74
CA GLU A 968 -43.91 -35.47 -40.70
C GLU A 968 -44.56 -34.07 -40.69
N MET A 969 -45.52 -33.82 -41.60
CA MET A 969 -46.26 -32.55 -41.63
C MET A 969 -47.18 -32.36 -40.42
N ASP A 970 -47.89 -33.41 -40.01
CA ASP A 970 -48.77 -33.40 -38.83
C ASP A 970 -47.94 -33.16 -37.54
N ALA A 971 -46.71 -33.70 -37.45
CA ALA A 971 -45.75 -33.43 -36.37
C ALA A 971 -45.17 -32.01 -36.42
N GLN A 972 -44.84 -31.48 -37.62
CA GLN A 972 -44.40 -30.08 -37.77
C GLN A 972 -45.48 -29.08 -37.31
N VAL A 973 -46.77 -29.38 -37.57
CA VAL A 973 -47.89 -28.59 -37.02
C VAL A 973 -47.95 -28.70 -35.50
N LEU A 974 -47.79 -29.90 -34.93
CA LEU A 974 -47.80 -30.11 -33.49
C LEU A 974 -46.64 -29.37 -32.78
N VAL A 975 -45.43 -29.34 -33.37
CA VAL A 975 -44.30 -28.56 -32.85
C VAL A 975 -44.65 -27.07 -32.77
N LEU A 976 -45.19 -26.48 -33.85
CA LEU A 976 -45.58 -25.07 -33.87
C LEU A 976 -46.69 -24.74 -32.85
N GLU A 977 -47.62 -25.67 -32.61
CA GLU A 977 -48.60 -25.53 -31.54
C GLU A 977 -47.97 -25.60 -30.15
N LEU A 978 -47.02 -26.52 -29.91
CA LEU A 978 -46.34 -26.67 -28.64
C LEU A 978 -45.43 -25.47 -28.31
N GLU A 979 -44.67 -24.95 -29.28
CA GLU A 979 -43.92 -23.69 -29.16
C GLU A 979 -44.84 -22.52 -28.77
N THR A 980 -46.00 -22.41 -29.42
CA THR A 980 -47.01 -21.37 -29.14
C THR A 980 -47.61 -21.51 -27.74
N ARG A 981 -47.81 -22.74 -27.25
CA ARG A 981 -48.30 -23.00 -25.88
C ARG A 981 -47.22 -22.72 -24.82
N LEU A 982 -45.97 -23.13 -25.08
CA LEU A 982 -44.81 -22.89 -24.21
C LEU A 982 -44.58 -21.39 -23.99
N GLN A 983 -44.66 -20.57 -25.04
CA GLN A 983 -44.51 -19.12 -24.93
C GLN A 983 -45.59 -18.49 -24.02
N LYS A 984 -46.85 -18.92 -24.16
CA LYS A 984 -47.97 -18.42 -23.34
C LYS A 984 -47.84 -18.78 -21.86
N GLU A 985 -47.44 -20.02 -21.54
CA GLU A 985 -47.24 -20.41 -20.14
C GLU A 985 -45.98 -19.75 -19.54
N ARG A 986 -44.94 -19.44 -20.34
CA ARG A 986 -43.81 -18.60 -19.90
C ARG A 986 -44.23 -17.17 -19.56
N GLU A 987 -45.09 -16.56 -20.38
CA GLU A 987 -45.67 -15.23 -20.11
C GLU A 987 -46.50 -15.24 -18.82
N ARG A 988 -47.40 -16.22 -18.69
CA ARG A 988 -48.25 -16.43 -17.50
C ARG A 988 -47.43 -16.68 -16.22
N LEU A 989 -46.36 -17.47 -16.29
CA LEU A 989 -45.44 -17.69 -15.17
C LEU A 989 -44.73 -16.37 -14.76
N GLY A 990 -44.40 -15.52 -15.74
CA GLY A 990 -43.90 -14.16 -15.48
C GLY A 990 -44.92 -13.28 -14.75
N GLU A 991 -46.19 -13.31 -15.16
CA GLU A 991 -47.27 -12.59 -14.46
C GLU A 991 -47.50 -13.11 -13.03
N LEU A 992 -47.47 -14.43 -12.84
CA LEU A 992 -47.64 -15.05 -11.52
C LEU A 992 -46.49 -14.69 -10.58
N ARG A 993 -45.22 -14.75 -11.06
CA ARG A 993 -44.06 -14.27 -10.31
C ARG A 993 -44.17 -12.78 -9.97
N LYS A 994 -44.62 -11.94 -10.90
CA LYS A 994 -44.87 -10.50 -10.66
C LYS A 994 -45.93 -10.28 -9.56
N LYS A 995 -47.03 -11.03 -9.58
CA LYS A 995 -48.06 -10.97 -8.52
C LYS A 995 -47.56 -11.49 -7.17
N HIS A 996 -46.73 -12.53 -7.16
CA HIS A 996 -46.11 -13.05 -5.93
C HIS A 996 -45.27 -11.96 -5.23
N TYR A 997 -44.40 -11.26 -5.95
CA TYR A 997 -43.63 -10.14 -5.39
C TYR A 997 -44.52 -8.98 -4.89
N GLN A 998 -45.62 -8.67 -5.60
CA GLN A 998 -46.58 -7.65 -5.16
C GLN A 998 -47.28 -8.03 -3.85
N LEU A 999 -47.72 -9.29 -3.71
CA LEU A 999 -48.39 -9.79 -2.51
C LEU A 999 -47.41 -9.94 -1.33
N ALA A 1000 -46.16 -10.34 -1.59
CA ALA A 1000 -45.11 -10.37 -0.57
C ALA A 1000 -44.86 -8.97 0.02
N GLY A 1001 -44.74 -7.93 -0.82
CA GLY A 1001 -44.62 -6.55 -0.35
C GLY A 1001 -45.81 -6.09 0.49
N VAL A 1002 -47.04 -6.39 0.08
CA VAL A 1002 -48.24 -6.07 0.88
C VAL A 1002 -48.21 -6.77 2.25
N ALA A 1003 -47.80 -8.05 2.30
CA ALA A 1003 -47.65 -8.80 3.55
C ALA A 1003 -46.54 -8.28 4.48
N GLU A 1004 -45.50 -7.63 3.93
CA GLU A 1004 -44.45 -6.94 4.71
C GLU A 1004 -44.85 -5.53 5.20
N GLY A 1005 -46.09 -5.10 4.91
CA GLY A 1005 -46.67 -3.83 5.36
C GLY A 1005 -46.63 -2.69 4.34
N TRP A 1006 -46.44 -2.97 3.04
CA TRP A 1006 -46.38 -1.95 1.98
C TRP A 1006 -47.76 -1.62 1.36
N GLY A 1007 -48.85 -2.11 1.94
CA GLY A 1007 -50.22 -1.85 1.48
C GLY A 1007 -50.93 -0.76 2.29
N GLY A 1008 -50.93 0.47 1.79
CA GLY A 1008 -51.90 1.49 2.21
C GLY A 1008 -53.25 1.27 1.50
N GLU A 1009 -54.35 1.48 2.21
CA GLU A 1009 -55.70 1.20 1.70
C GLU A 1009 -56.17 2.25 0.67
N GLU A 1010 -56.49 1.85 -0.56
CA GLU A 1010 -57.22 2.68 -1.54
C GLU A 1010 -58.70 2.25 -1.65
N GLU A 1011 -59.60 2.92 -0.93
CA GLU A 1011 -61.04 2.90 -1.24
C GLU A 1011 -61.48 4.20 -1.94
N GLY A 1012 -61.45 4.15 -3.28
CA GLY A 1012 -62.39 4.78 -4.22
C GLY A 1012 -62.86 6.24 -4.05
N LYS A 1013 -62.71 7.03 -5.14
CA LYS A 1013 -63.86 7.33 -6.03
C LYS A 1013 -63.55 8.10 -7.33
N THR A 1014 -64.03 7.51 -8.43
CA THR A 1014 -64.58 8.15 -9.66
C THR A 1014 -63.68 8.94 -10.62
N PRO A 1015 -63.93 8.88 -11.94
CA PRO A 1015 -63.07 9.51 -12.97
C PRO A 1015 -63.61 10.84 -13.51
N SER A 1016 -62.71 11.67 -14.05
CA SER A 1016 -63.05 12.77 -14.97
C SER A 1016 -62.27 12.62 -16.29
N LYS A 1017 -62.86 13.09 -17.40
CA LYS A 1017 -62.28 13.00 -18.75
C LYS A 1017 -62.04 14.40 -19.33
N THR A 1018 -60.78 14.74 -19.57
CA THR A 1018 -60.40 15.66 -20.67
C THR A 1018 -59.03 15.28 -21.20
N SER A 1019 -58.75 15.61 -22.47
CA SER A 1019 -57.77 14.89 -23.29
C SER A 1019 -56.59 15.73 -23.77
N ASN A 1020 -55.44 15.04 -23.90
CA ASN A 1020 -54.36 15.28 -24.84
C ASN A 1020 -53.71 16.69 -24.89
N ILE A 1021 -52.61 16.82 -24.15
CA ILE A 1021 -51.39 17.40 -24.73
C ILE A 1021 -50.37 16.27 -24.85
N CYS A 1022 -49.82 16.07 -26.05
CA CYS A 1022 -48.91 14.96 -26.33
C CYS A 1022 -47.47 15.31 -25.94
N LEU A 1023 -47.00 14.79 -24.81
CA LEU A 1023 -45.57 14.60 -24.54
C LEU A 1023 -45.29 13.09 -24.53
N SER A 1024 -44.28 12.66 -25.28
CA SER A 1024 -43.99 11.26 -25.54
C SER A 1024 -43.58 10.53 -24.26
N THR A 1025 -44.46 9.64 -23.77
CA THR A 1025 -44.19 8.72 -22.67
C THR A 1025 -43.00 7.83 -23.01
N THR A 1026 -41.80 8.25 -22.61
CA THR A 1026 -40.60 7.42 -22.71
C THR A 1026 -40.74 6.30 -21.69
N GLN A 1027 -40.86 5.06 -22.15
CA GLN A 1027 -41.19 3.92 -21.30
C GLN A 1027 -40.07 3.67 -20.28
N TYR A 1028 -40.35 3.95 -19.00
CA TYR A 1028 -39.62 3.36 -17.88
C TYR A 1028 -40.01 1.89 -17.71
N SER A 1029 -39.70 1.08 -18.73
CA SER A 1029 -39.70 -0.37 -18.59
C SER A 1029 -38.50 -0.76 -17.72
N LEU A 1030 -38.78 -1.28 -16.52
CA LEU A 1030 -37.80 -2.12 -15.82
C LEU A 1030 -37.35 -3.20 -16.80
N THR A 1031 -36.09 -3.14 -17.22
CA THR A 1031 -35.55 -4.05 -18.25
C THR A 1031 -35.15 -5.37 -17.61
N ILE A 1032 -36.15 -6.11 -17.14
CA ILE A 1032 -36.08 -7.56 -17.03
C ILE A 1032 -36.02 -8.06 -18.48
N SER A 1033 -34.87 -8.62 -18.89
CA SER A 1033 -34.72 -9.09 -20.27
C SER A 1033 -35.50 -10.40 -20.47
N GLN A 1034 -36.71 -10.26 -21.01
CA GLN A 1034 -37.14 -11.22 -22.01
C GLN A 1034 -36.24 -11.05 -23.24
N ASN A 1035 -35.74 -12.17 -23.78
CA ASN A 1035 -35.21 -12.25 -25.14
C ASN A 1035 -35.92 -13.45 -25.81
N GLY A 1036 -37.20 -13.25 -26.10
CA GLY A 1036 -38.03 -14.19 -26.85
C GLY A 1036 -37.93 -13.93 -28.36
N PHE A 1037 -38.22 -14.97 -29.15
CA PHE A 1037 -38.43 -14.84 -30.59
C PHE A 1037 -39.51 -13.81 -30.91
N LEU A 1038 -39.31 -13.04 -32.00
CA LEU A 1038 -40.41 -12.50 -32.78
C LEU A 1038 -40.11 -12.69 -34.27
N LEU A 1039 -40.87 -13.60 -34.91
CA LEU A 1039 -40.98 -13.61 -36.37
C LEU A 1039 -41.68 -12.32 -36.82
N LYS A 1040 -41.27 -11.80 -37.99
CA LYS A 1040 -42.21 -11.08 -38.85
C LYS A 1040 -41.82 -11.21 -40.33
N ASN A 1041 -42.41 -12.23 -40.97
CA ASN A 1041 -42.70 -12.12 -42.40
C ASN A 1041 -43.77 -11.05 -42.59
N HIS A 1042 -43.59 -10.18 -43.58
CA HIS A 1042 -44.71 -9.57 -44.31
C HIS A 1042 -44.35 -9.55 -45.79
N LEU A 1043 -45.29 -9.97 -46.63
CA LEU A 1043 -45.16 -9.87 -48.08
C LEU A 1043 -45.36 -8.42 -48.53
N ARG A 1044 -44.78 -8.09 -49.70
CA ARG A 1044 -45.20 -6.95 -50.51
C ARG A 1044 -46.68 -7.09 -50.90
N VAL A 1045 -47.43 -5.99 -50.79
CA VAL A 1045 -48.27 -5.46 -51.87
C VAL A 1045 -48.12 -3.93 -51.81
N ASP A 1046 -47.96 -3.32 -52.99
CA ASP A 1046 -47.94 -1.87 -53.31
C ASP A 1046 -47.21 -0.91 -52.35
#